data_AF-A0A1Q7ZC96-F1
#
_entry.id   AF-A0A1Q7ZC96-F1
#
_cell.length_a   1.000
_cell.length_b   1.000
_cell.length_c   1.000
_cell.angle_alpha   90.00
_cell.angle_beta   90.00
_cell.angle_gamma   90.00
#
_symmetry.space_group_name_H-M   'P 1'
#
loop_
_entity.id
_entity.type
_entity.pdbx_description
1 polymer ?
#
loop_
_entity_poly.entity_id
_entity_poly.type
_entity_poly.pdbx_seq_one_letter_code
_entity_poly.pdbx_strand_id
1 'polypeptide(L)'
;MSRGARSDRSQGNRHGFWGRFVRAATNALVAVLFITLSFPSAFAEKGKKAGVASDLREEFRSGSPSDRVRLVVTLNGADPVYVANKVYELGGKAGRHLKNVDEMALELPLGSVPDLAEIEGLEYIAPDRQVTGLASHIEVTTGASQVYPVSGGTLSTLLSLTGLDGSGVAVAILDSGIDADHFDLKDDKGRRHVVLSSDFTGRGGLDDPYGHGTNVAGLIAGDGSSASTIGRDYTGIAPGANLINFKVLDENGRGYVSGVVAAIDQAISLRYYYNIKVINLSLAAPPVDSYVNDPMCRAVERATRAGIVVVAAAGNFGQDSNGKRVYGGITSPGISPSAITVGATNTHGTDVRSDDSVAPYSSRGPTLAHTTDPVTGQVTYDNLVKPDLVAPGTRLVSLERYSNLLVSYYPVLHVDTGNNVNNKSRYMVMTGTSMASGVVSGAVALMMQANPSLTPNQVKAILMYSAQIMDGPDMFEQGAGMLNIEGAVRLAKSVNRFANALTIGANLMSLGALPAPAQTTVAGETFAWSQSLIWGRGMLRGEAILTTQQLAYAQSLIWGIGRFDSWGLGVTYYDGLFSDSDVVFGKDNQWNYVSWTAGTPQSSGLIWSDRLYGSGLIWANQLISNDFFDVSSSSLIWGIRGYGGFDMGLIWGLQDAGLIWGIANAW
;
A
#
# COMPACT_ATOMS: atom_id res chain seq x y z
N MET A 1 53.87 -51.43 -4.35
CA MET A 1 54.47 -52.49 -5.20
C MET A 1 53.45 -52.93 -6.25
N SER A 2 53.89 -53.25 -7.48
CA SER A 2 53.21 -54.06 -8.53
C SER A 2 51.71 -53.82 -8.84
N ARG A 3 51.34 -53.28 -10.02
CA ARG A 3 50.83 -54.03 -11.24
C ARG A 3 49.79 -55.13 -10.93
N GLY A 4 48.67 -55.30 -11.64
CA GLY A 4 48.12 -54.63 -12.83
C GLY A 4 47.39 -55.64 -13.78
N ALA A 5 46.39 -55.19 -14.56
CA ALA A 5 45.63 -55.93 -15.61
C ALA A 5 44.74 -57.13 -15.16
N ARG A 6 43.83 -57.71 -15.99
CA ARG A 6 42.78 -57.22 -16.93
C ARG A 6 41.99 -58.45 -17.47
N SER A 7 40.68 -58.33 -17.80
CA SER A 7 39.84 -59.26 -18.61
C SER A 7 39.63 -60.72 -18.07
N ASP A 8 38.60 -61.50 -18.42
CA ASP A 8 37.49 -61.36 -19.41
C ASP A 8 36.23 -62.19 -19.00
N ARG A 9 35.06 -61.94 -19.64
CA ARG A 9 33.90 -62.82 -20.03
C ARG A 9 33.44 -64.04 -19.16
N SER A 10 32.15 -64.47 -19.10
CA SER A 10 30.94 -64.18 -19.89
C SER A 10 29.62 -64.75 -19.28
N GLN A 11 28.49 -64.05 -19.54
CA GLN A 11 27.07 -64.50 -19.75
C GLN A 11 26.29 -65.37 -18.72
N GLY A 12 24.98 -65.10 -18.56
CA GLY A 12 24.07 -66.02 -17.82
C GLY A 12 22.63 -65.59 -17.41
N ASN A 13 21.90 -64.74 -18.15
CA ASN A 13 20.42 -64.52 -18.13
C ASN A 13 19.55 -64.83 -16.88
N ARG A 14 18.78 -63.83 -16.39
CA ARG A 14 17.29 -63.73 -16.54
C ARG A 14 16.71 -62.40 -16.00
N HIS A 15 15.51 -62.03 -16.47
CA HIS A 15 14.93 -60.67 -16.41
C HIS A 15 14.28 -60.28 -15.06
N GLY A 16 14.25 -58.97 -14.76
CA GLY A 16 13.50 -58.36 -13.65
C GLY A 16 13.54 -56.82 -13.67
N PHE A 17 12.52 -56.21 -14.26
CA PHE A 17 12.35 -54.79 -14.63
C PHE A 17 12.63 -53.71 -13.53
N TRP A 18 13.05 -52.51 -13.96
CA TRP A 18 13.22 -51.23 -13.23
C TRP A 18 14.40 -51.07 -12.25
N GLY A 19 15.53 -50.57 -12.79
CA GLY A 19 16.64 -50.04 -12.01
C GLY A 19 17.32 -48.82 -12.66
N ARG A 20 17.03 -47.62 -12.11
CA ARG A 20 17.86 -46.41 -12.10
C ARG A 20 18.16 -45.69 -13.44
N PHE A 21 17.85 -44.39 -13.48
CA PHE A 21 18.87 -43.39 -13.80
C PHE A 21 18.76 -42.20 -12.84
N VAL A 22 19.80 -41.99 -12.04
CA VAL A 22 20.01 -40.81 -11.20
C VAL A 22 21.22 -40.07 -11.76
N ARG A 23 21.01 -38.80 -12.15
CA ARG A 23 21.98 -37.70 -12.41
C ARG A 23 21.70 -36.98 -13.74
N ALA A 24 21.12 -35.79 -13.64
CA ALA A 24 21.49 -34.58 -14.39
C ALA A 24 20.59 -33.40 -13.96
N ALA A 25 20.75 -32.93 -12.71
CA ALA A 25 20.07 -31.72 -12.26
C ALA A 25 20.89 -30.48 -12.64
N THR A 26 20.79 -30.06 -13.91
CA THR A 26 21.23 -28.76 -14.45
C THR A 26 20.69 -28.64 -15.87
N ASN A 27 19.69 -27.79 -16.09
CA ASN A 27 19.65 -26.83 -17.20
C ASN A 27 18.38 -25.96 -17.16
N ALA A 28 18.63 -24.66 -17.25
CA ALA A 28 17.76 -23.56 -17.66
C ALA A 28 16.30 -23.87 -18.04
N LEU A 29 15.36 -23.36 -17.22
CA LEU A 29 14.01 -23.01 -17.68
C LEU A 29 14.00 -21.52 -18.06
N VAL A 30 14.52 -21.22 -19.24
CA VAL A 30 14.26 -19.94 -19.92
C VAL A 30 12.89 -20.07 -20.58
N ALA A 31 11.89 -19.42 -20.01
CA ALA A 31 10.59 -19.26 -20.68
C ALA A 31 10.74 -18.24 -21.82
N VAL A 32 11.06 -18.73 -23.01
CA VAL A 32 11.13 -17.91 -24.22
C VAL A 32 9.72 -17.51 -24.62
N LEU A 33 9.39 -16.23 -24.48
CA LEU A 33 8.18 -15.67 -25.08
C LEU A 33 8.38 -15.51 -26.59
N PHE A 34 8.16 -16.58 -27.35
CA PHE A 34 8.02 -16.48 -28.79
C PHE A 34 6.75 -15.68 -29.10
N ILE A 35 6.91 -14.42 -29.47
CA ILE A 35 5.87 -13.70 -30.23
C ILE A 35 5.86 -14.33 -31.62
N THR A 36 5.04 -15.36 -31.79
CA THR A 36 4.65 -15.81 -33.12
C THR A 36 3.78 -14.72 -33.74
N LEU A 37 4.39 -13.90 -34.61
CA LEU A 37 3.67 -13.11 -35.58
C LEU A 37 2.96 -14.08 -36.55
N SER A 38 1.79 -14.54 -36.12
CA SER A 38 0.85 -15.26 -36.97
C SER A 38 0.29 -14.28 -37.98
N PHE A 39 0.96 -14.12 -39.12
CA PHE A 39 0.34 -13.52 -40.30
C PHE A 39 -0.80 -14.44 -40.75
N PRO A 40 -2.07 -14.04 -40.64
CA PRO A 40 -3.14 -14.80 -41.28
C PRO A 40 -2.88 -14.76 -42.80
N SER A 41 -2.63 -15.92 -43.38
CA SER A 41 -2.49 -16.03 -44.83
C SER A 41 -3.83 -15.67 -45.46
N ALA A 42 -3.82 -14.67 -46.35
CA ALA A 42 -5.04 -14.11 -46.91
C ALA A 42 -5.85 -15.15 -47.71
N PHE A 43 -6.97 -15.57 -47.12
CA PHE A 43 -8.12 -16.09 -47.84
C PHE A 43 -9.34 -15.27 -47.40
N ALA A 44 -9.93 -14.53 -48.34
CA ALA A 44 -11.07 -13.68 -48.07
C ALA A 44 -12.35 -14.53 -47.88
N GLU A 45 -12.70 -14.83 -46.62
CA GLU A 45 -14.04 -15.30 -46.29
C GLU A 45 -15.02 -14.12 -46.32
N LYS A 46 -16.01 -14.21 -47.20
CA LYS A 46 -17.06 -13.20 -47.35
C LYS A 46 -18.03 -13.24 -46.17
N GLY A 47 -18.26 -12.09 -45.51
CA GLY A 47 -19.32 -11.92 -44.51
C GLY A 47 -18.91 -11.94 -43.03
N LYS A 48 -17.65 -11.67 -42.70
CA LYS A 48 -17.18 -11.55 -41.31
C LYS A 48 -17.25 -10.10 -40.83
N LYS A 49 -17.90 -9.84 -39.69
CA LYS A 49 -17.95 -8.52 -39.05
C LYS A 49 -16.56 -8.08 -38.58
N ALA A 50 -16.29 -6.78 -38.60
CA ALA A 50 -15.03 -6.21 -38.14
C ALA A 50 -14.78 -6.50 -36.65
N GLY A 51 -13.53 -6.72 -36.27
CA GLY A 51 -13.13 -6.85 -34.88
C GLY A 51 -13.22 -5.51 -34.15
N VAL A 52 -13.92 -5.45 -33.02
CA VAL A 52 -14.02 -4.23 -32.19
C VAL A 52 -13.07 -4.33 -30.99
N ALA A 53 -12.28 -3.29 -30.71
CA ALA A 53 -11.38 -3.21 -29.57
C ALA A 53 -12.08 -3.42 -28.22
N SER A 54 -11.36 -3.92 -27.20
CA SER A 54 -11.96 -4.30 -25.91
C SER A 54 -12.38 -3.12 -25.05
N ASP A 55 -11.61 -2.04 -25.07
CA ASP A 55 -11.90 -0.75 -24.41
C ASP A 55 -13.16 -0.10 -25.01
N LEU A 56 -13.30 -0.11 -26.34
CA LEU A 56 -14.51 0.36 -27.02
C LEU A 56 -15.77 -0.49 -26.65
N ARG A 57 -15.59 -1.73 -26.17
CA ARG A 57 -16.68 -2.55 -25.61
C ARG A 57 -17.01 -2.21 -24.15
N GLU A 58 -16.13 -1.51 -23.45
CA GLU A 58 -16.37 -0.98 -22.12
C GLU A 58 -17.01 0.42 -22.21
N GLU A 59 -16.63 1.24 -23.19
CA GLU A 59 -17.35 2.46 -23.58
C GLU A 59 -18.83 2.13 -23.91
N PHE A 60 -19.11 1.11 -24.72
CA PHE A 60 -20.50 0.66 -24.99
C PHE A 60 -21.33 0.30 -23.75
N ARG A 61 -20.69 0.01 -22.60
CA ARG A 61 -21.38 -0.35 -21.35
C ARG A 61 -21.59 0.83 -20.40
N SER A 62 -20.88 1.93 -20.63
CA SER A 62 -20.74 3.05 -19.69
C SER A 62 -21.18 4.40 -20.29
N GLY A 63 -20.97 4.60 -21.60
CA GLY A 63 -21.34 5.82 -22.33
C GLY A 63 -22.77 5.83 -22.88
N SER A 64 -23.25 7.02 -23.25
CA SER A 64 -24.52 7.21 -23.94
C SER A 64 -24.37 6.92 -25.44
N PRO A 65 -25.39 6.35 -26.12
CA PRO A 65 -25.38 6.17 -27.58
C PRO A 65 -25.14 7.46 -28.39
N SER A 66 -25.39 8.62 -27.79
CA SER A 66 -25.15 9.95 -28.38
C SER A 66 -23.69 10.39 -28.40
N ASP A 67 -22.84 9.78 -27.57
CA ASP A 67 -21.51 10.32 -27.28
C ASP A 67 -20.58 10.15 -28.47
N ARG A 68 -19.72 11.14 -28.70
CA ARG A 68 -18.85 11.18 -29.88
C ARG A 68 -17.55 10.46 -29.59
N VAL A 69 -17.34 9.34 -30.28
CA VAL A 69 -16.08 8.59 -30.22
C VAL A 69 -15.25 8.81 -31.48
N ARG A 70 -13.95 9.06 -31.29
CA ARG A 70 -12.95 9.15 -32.37
C ARG A 70 -12.34 7.76 -32.54
N LEU A 71 -12.26 7.27 -33.77
CA LEU A 71 -11.83 5.90 -34.09
C LEU A 71 -10.75 5.89 -35.17
N VAL A 72 -9.92 4.85 -35.16
CA VAL A 72 -9.12 4.38 -36.29
C VAL A 72 -9.67 3.02 -36.70
N VAL A 73 -9.98 2.87 -37.99
CA VAL A 73 -10.41 1.59 -38.57
C VAL A 73 -9.35 1.05 -39.53
N THR A 74 -9.07 -0.25 -39.44
CA THR A 74 -8.19 -0.96 -40.35
C THR A 74 -9.02 -1.48 -41.53
N LEU A 75 -8.65 -1.07 -42.73
CA LEU A 75 -9.27 -1.46 -44.00
C LEU A 75 -8.57 -2.71 -44.54
N ASN A 76 -9.34 -3.68 -44.98
CA ASN A 76 -8.87 -4.88 -45.68
C ASN A 76 -9.79 -5.12 -46.89
N GLY A 77 -9.56 -4.32 -47.93
CA GLY A 77 -10.32 -4.36 -49.18
C GLY A 77 -11.57 -3.47 -49.25
N ALA A 78 -11.96 -2.77 -48.17
CA ALA A 78 -13.00 -1.75 -48.23
C ALA A 78 -12.56 -0.52 -49.04
N ASP A 79 -13.45 0.02 -49.88
CA ASP A 79 -13.23 1.31 -50.55
C ASP A 79 -13.30 2.45 -49.51
N PRO A 80 -12.22 3.23 -49.29
CA PRO A 80 -12.22 4.33 -48.33
C PRO A 80 -13.29 5.40 -48.62
N VAL A 81 -13.69 5.59 -49.87
CA VAL A 81 -14.75 6.54 -50.26
C VAL A 81 -16.12 6.00 -49.83
N TYR A 82 -16.35 4.69 -49.98
CA TYR A 82 -17.56 4.03 -49.50
C TYR A 82 -17.66 4.10 -47.96
N VAL A 83 -16.57 3.79 -47.25
CA VAL A 83 -16.49 3.92 -45.78
C VAL A 83 -16.76 5.36 -45.36
N ALA A 84 -16.16 6.36 -46.02
CA ALA A 84 -16.39 7.78 -45.72
C ALA A 84 -17.87 8.16 -45.83
N ASN A 85 -18.52 7.80 -46.95
CA ASN A 85 -19.94 8.06 -47.16
C ASN A 85 -20.81 7.39 -46.10
N LYS A 86 -20.50 6.13 -45.73
CA LYS A 86 -21.25 5.42 -44.69
C LYS A 86 -21.09 6.05 -43.30
N VAL A 87 -19.90 6.55 -42.97
CA VAL A 87 -19.68 7.32 -41.73
C VAL A 87 -20.55 8.58 -41.69
N TYR A 88 -20.69 9.30 -42.81
CA TYR A 88 -21.61 10.46 -42.88
C TYR A 88 -23.09 10.06 -42.75
N GLU A 89 -23.53 8.95 -43.36
CA GLU A 89 -24.89 8.42 -43.16
C GLU A 89 -25.17 8.05 -41.70
N LEU A 90 -24.18 7.52 -40.99
CA LEU A 90 -24.23 7.21 -39.55
C LEU A 90 -24.08 8.45 -38.66
N GLY A 91 -24.25 9.66 -39.21
CA GLY A 91 -24.18 10.93 -38.48
C GLY A 91 -22.76 11.31 -38.02
N GLY A 92 -21.73 10.60 -38.50
CA GLY A 92 -20.32 10.80 -38.21
C GLY A 92 -19.62 11.82 -39.12
N LYS A 93 -18.30 11.88 -38.98
CA LYS A 93 -17.38 12.62 -39.83
C LYS A 93 -16.24 11.68 -40.24
N ALA A 94 -16.08 11.50 -41.54
CA ALA A 94 -14.90 10.86 -42.09
C ALA A 94 -13.66 11.77 -41.89
N GLY A 95 -12.56 11.19 -41.40
CA GLY A 95 -11.27 11.87 -41.24
C GLY A 95 -10.26 11.45 -42.30
N ARG A 96 -8.99 11.39 -41.91
CA ARG A 96 -7.87 11.11 -42.82
C ARG A 96 -7.73 9.61 -43.11
N HIS A 97 -7.69 9.26 -44.40
CA HIS A 97 -7.23 7.94 -44.87
C HIS A 97 -5.69 7.90 -44.93
N LEU A 98 -5.09 6.91 -44.26
CA LEU A 98 -3.67 6.63 -44.10
C LEU A 98 -3.21 5.54 -45.10
N LYS A 99 -3.22 5.89 -46.39
CA LYS A 99 -3.00 5.00 -47.56
C LYS A 99 -1.79 4.04 -47.54
N ASN A 100 -0.83 4.21 -46.63
CA ASN A 100 0.38 3.38 -46.55
C ASN A 100 0.29 2.28 -45.48
N VAL A 101 -0.75 2.31 -44.64
CA VAL A 101 -1.05 1.33 -43.59
C VAL A 101 -2.50 0.83 -43.68
N ASP A 102 -3.22 1.22 -44.73
CA ASP A 102 -4.64 0.92 -44.97
C ASP A 102 -5.55 1.18 -43.75
N GLU A 103 -5.33 2.32 -43.06
CA GLU A 103 -6.14 2.75 -41.92
C GLU A 103 -6.88 4.05 -42.18
N MET A 104 -8.03 4.26 -41.54
CA MET A 104 -8.78 5.51 -41.65
C MET A 104 -9.21 6.03 -40.28
N ALA A 105 -8.83 7.28 -39.98
CA ALA A 105 -9.32 7.99 -38.81
C ALA A 105 -10.71 8.60 -39.08
N LEU A 106 -11.63 8.53 -38.12
CA LEU A 106 -13.03 8.98 -38.24
C LEU A 106 -13.66 9.26 -36.87
N GLU A 107 -14.85 9.87 -36.85
CA GLU A 107 -15.61 10.21 -35.63
C GLU A 107 -17.09 9.88 -35.83
N LEU A 108 -17.77 9.22 -34.89
CA LEU A 108 -19.21 8.96 -34.97
C LEU A 108 -19.87 8.88 -33.58
N PRO A 109 -21.21 8.90 -33.49
CA PRO A 109 -21.91 8.55 -32.26
C PRO A 109 -21.60 7.10 -31.86
N LEU A 110 -21.35 6.86 -30.57
CA LEU A 110 -21.01 5.56 -30.02
C LEU A 110 -22.05 4.50 -30.40
N GLY A 111 -23.34 4.85 -30.37
CA GLY A 111 -24.45 3.96 -30.75
C GLY A 111 -24.42 3.46 -32.20
N SER A 112 -23.67 4.11 -33.10
CA SER A 112 -23.56 3.76 -34.53
C SER A 112 -22.30 2.96 -34.88
N VAL A 113 -21.42 2.70 -33.90
CA VAL A 113 -20.23 1.84 -34.07
C VAL A 113 -20.56 0.38 -34.42
N PRO A 114 -21.67 -0.25 -33.97
CA PRO A 114 -22.06 -1.58 -34.43
C PRO A 114 -22.38 -1.61 -35.93
N ASP A 115 -23.08 -0.59 -36.44
CA ASP A 115 -23.43 -0.49 -37.86
C ASP A 115 -22.19 -0.25 -38.74
N LEU A 116 -21.18 0.44 -38.21
CA LEU A 116 -19.87 0.59 -38.85
C LEU A 116 -19.17 -0.77 -38.98
N ALA A 117 -19.29 -1.66 -38.00
CA ALA A 117 -18.66 -2.99 -37.99
C ALA A 117 -19.25 -3.99 -39.00
N GLU A 118 -20.40 -3.69 -39.60
CA GLU A 118 -21.02 -4.50 -40.67
C GLU A 118 -20.46 -4.20 -42.07
N ILE A 119 -19.62 -3.16 -42.24
CA ILE A 119 -19.08 -2.79 -43.56
C ILE A 119 -18.12 -3.87 -44.08
N GLU A 120 -18.42 -4.44 -45.24
CA GLU A 120 -17.57 -5.41 -45.93
C GLU A 120 -16.19 -4.80 -46.24
N GLY A 121 -15.14 -5.47 -45.77
CA GLY A 121 -13.75 -5.03 -45.94
C GLY A 121 -13.21 -4.12 -44.82
N LEU A 122 -13.93 -3.94 -43.70
CA LEU A 122 -13.31 -3.50 -42.45
C LEU A 122 -12.79 -4.70 -41.66
N GLU A 123 -11.53 -4.67 -41.25
CA GLU A 123 -10.91 -5.72 -40.44
C GLU A 123 -11.04 -5.44 -38.94
N TYR A 124 -10.74 -4.20 -38.53
CA TYR A 124 -10.71 -3.83 -37.12
C TYR A 124 -11.17 -2.40 -36.86
N ILE A 125 -11.72 -2.15 -35.68
CA ILE A 125 -12.20 -0.86 -35.20
C ILE A 125 -11.63 -0.64 -33.80
N ALA A 126 -10.81 0.40 -33.65
CA ALA A 126 -10.23 0.82 -32.37
C ALA A 126 -10.49 2.32 -32.13
N PRO A 127 -10.49 2.79 -30.87
CA PRO A 127 -10.50 4.21 -30.57
C PRO A 127 -9.21 4.89 -31.07
N ASP A 128 -9.33 6.13 -31.56
CA ASP A 128 -8.23 7.02 -31.94
C ASP A 128 -7.59 7.57 -30.66
N ARG A 129 -6.87 6.68 -29.96
CA ARG A 129 -6.27 6.94 -28.65
C ARG A 129 -5.28 8.09 -28.76
N GLN A 130 -5.41 9.07 -27.88
CA GLN A 130 -4.49 10.19 -27.82
C GLN A 130 -3.07 9.69 -27.51
N VAL A 131 -2.12 10.02 -28.38
CA VAL A 131 -0.71 9.73 -28.16
C VAL A 131 -0.03 10.93 -27.51
N THR A 132 0.42 10.76 -26.27
CA THR A 132 1.27 11.73 -25.57
C THR A 132 2.75 11.35 -25.71
N GLY A 133 3.63 12.34 -25.70
CA GLY A 133 5.06 12.07 -25.56
C GLY A 133 5.36 11.57 -24.15
N LEU A 134 6.39 10.73 -24.00
CA LEU A 134 6.89 10.28 -22.69
C LEU A 134 7.56 11.43 -21.91
N ALA A 135 6.81 12.46 -21.53
CA ALA A 135 7.19 13.39 -20.46
C ALA A 135 6.81 12.77 -19.11
N SER A 136 7.42 13.20 -18.01
CA SER A 136 6.75 13.00 -16.72
C SER A 136 5.46 13.80 -16.71
N HIS A 137 4.51 13.19 -16.04
CA HIS A 137 3.20 13.73 -15.76
C HIS A 137 2.75 13.31 -14.34
N ILE A 138 3.66 12.65 -13.58
CA ILE A 138 3.37 12.01 -12.30
C ILE A 138 3.03 13.05 -11.25
N GLU A 139 3.70 14.20 -11.29
CA GLU A 139 3.47 15.37 -10.47
C GLU A 139 2.14 16.06 -10.78
N VAL A 140 1.61 15.95 -12.01
CA VAL A 140 0.26 16.42 -12.35
C VAL A 140 -0.79 15.40 -11.89
N THR A 141 -0.80 14.16 -12.39
CA THR A 141 -1.83 13.14 -12.08
C THR A 141 -1.91 12.81 -10.58
N THR A 142 -0.82 12.89 -9.81
CA THR A 142 -0.88 12.70 -8.34
C THR A 142 -1.30 13.93 -7.55
N GLY A 143 -1.29 15.12 -8.18
CA GLY A 143 -1.50 16.42 -7.53
C GLY A 143 -0.27 17.01 -6.81
N ALA A 144 0.93 16.43 -6.96
CA ALA A 144 2.15 16.96 -6.31
C ALA A 144 2.49 18.39 -6.75
N SER A 145 2.33 18.68 -8.05
CA SER A 145 2.48 20.01 -8.66
C SER A 145 1.70 21.11 -7.96
N GLN A 146 0.58 20.78 -7.29
CA GLN A 146 -0.28 21.72 -6.57
C GLN A 146 0.26 22.11 -5.18
N VAL A 147 1.26 21.39 -4.67
CA VAL A 147 1.92 21.66 -3.38
C VAL A 147 3.37 22.15 -3.53
N TYR A 148 3.91 22.14 -4.75
CA TYR A 148 5.25 22.64 -5.08
C TYR A 148 5.40 24.17 -4.89
N PRO A 149 6.63 24.71 -4.88
CA PRO A 149 6.86 26.16 -4.86
C PRO A 149 6.33 26.84 -6.14
N VAL A 150 5.45 27.83 -5.98
CA VAL A 150 4.91 28.60 -7.11
C VAL A 150 5.80 29.83 -7.38
N SER A 151 6.27 29.97 -8.62
CA SER A 151 6.99 31.17 -9.06
C SER A 151 6.04 32.38 -9.19
N GLY A 152 6.42 33.52 -8.59
CA GLY A 152 5.64 34.76 -8.65
C GLY A 152 4.66 34.95 -7.50
N GLY A 153 5.16 34.94 -6.26
CA GLY A 153 4.36 34.96 -5.04
C GLY A 153 3.28 36.05 -4.99
N THR A 154 2.04 35.62 -4.78
CA THR A 154 0.89 36.49 -4.46
C THR A 154 0.40 36.17 -3.05
N LEU A 155 -0.64 36.87 -2.57
CA LEU A 155 -1.14 36.69 -1.19
C LEU A 155 -1.60 35.26 -0.86
N SER A 156 -1.86 34.43 -1.88
CA SER A 156 -2.09 32.99 -1.74
C SER A 156 -0.88 32.26 -1.15
N THR A 157 0.35 32.63 -1.51
CA THR A 157 1.60 32.00 -1.01
C THR A 157 1.75 32.13 0.52
N LEU A 158 1.13 33.14 1.14
CA LEU A 158 1.09 33.34 2.60
C LEU A 158 0.03 32.48 3.32
N LEU A 159 -0.87 31.82 2.59
CA LEU A 159 -2.00 31.04 3.12
C LEU A 159 -2.10 29.61 2.57
N SER A 160 -1.30 29.23 1.57
CA SER A 160 -1.59 28.08 0.71
C SER A 160 -0.78 26.80 0.99
N LEU A 161 -1.23 25.75 0.31
CA LEU A 161 -0.68 24.40 0.34
C LEU A 161 0.70 24.27 -0.32
N THR A 162 1.13 25.31 -1.03
CA THR A 162 2.33 25.39 -1.86
C THR A 162 3.64 25.53 -1.06
N GLY A 163 4.78 25.48 -1.76
CA GLY A 163 6.11 25.67 -1.18
C GLY A 163 6.74 24.43 -0.54
N LEU A 164 6.28 23.23 -0.89
CA LEU A 164 6.81 21.96 -0.41
C LEU A 164 7.50 21.19 -1.53
N ASP A 165 8.65 20.60 -1.20
CA ASP A 165 9.57 19.90 -2.09
C ASP A 165 10.21 18.68 -1.40
N GLY A 166 9.91 18.42 -0.13
CA GLY A 166 10.56 17.41 0.71
C GLY A 166 11.78 17.92 1.49
N SER A 167 12.19 19.19 1.33
CA SER A 167 13.35 19.77 2.00
C SER A 167 13.34 19.54 3.52
N GLY A 168 14.47 19.04 4.02
CA GLY A 168 14.67 18.73 5.44
C GLY A 168 14.20 17.35 5.89
N VAL A 169 13.55 16.56 5.02
CA VAL A 169 13.18 15.16 5.27
C VAL A 169 14.20 14.23 4.62
N ALA A 170 14.52 13.09 5.25
CA ALA A 170 15.29 12.03 4.62
C ALA A 170 14.47 10.76 4.37
N VAL A 171 14.67 10.17 3.18
CA VAL A 171 14.08 8.91 2.72
C VAL A 171 15.20 7.86 2.59
N ALA A 172 15.08 6.76 3.31
CA ALA A 172 15.98 5.62 3.20
C ALA A 172 15.47 4.62 2.16
N ILE A 173 16.25 4.42 1.10
CA ILE A 173 15.94 3.54 -0.01
C ILE A 173 16.72 2.25 0.19
N LEU A 174 16.00 1.16 0.44
CA LEU A 174 16.58 -0.17 0.66
C LEU A 174 16.43 -0.96 -0.65
N ASP A 175 17.46 -0.89 -1.50
CA ASP A 175 17.39 -1.38 -2.89
C ASP A 175 18.79 -1.87 -3.38
N SER A 176 19.05 -1.74 -4.67
CA SER A 176 20.23 -2.19 -5.42
C SER A 176 21.39 -1.18 -5.44
N GLY A 177 21.23 -0.03 -4.81
CA GLY A 177 22.19 1.08 -4.79
C GLY A 177 21.53 2.37 -5.28
N ILE A 178 22.31 3.45 -5.34
CA ILE A 178 21.93 4.69 -6.03
C ILE A 178 23.17 5.24 -6.73
N ASP A 179 23.07 5.68 -7.98
CA ASP A 179 24.07 6.59 -8.58
C ASP A 179 24.00 7.95 -7.87
N ALA A 180 24.67 8.04 -6.73
CA ALA A 180 24.79 9.26 -5.94
C ALA A 180 25.49 10.41 -6.68
N ASP A 181 26.00 10.18 -7.89
CA ASP A 181 26.64 11.17 -8.72
C ASP A 181 25.83 11.60 -9.95
N HIS A 182 24.63 11.04 -10.17
CA HIS A 182 23.69 11.51 -11.17
C HIS A 182 23.44 13.02 -11.00
N PHE A 183 23.29 13.76 -12.10
CA PHE A 183 23.14 15.22 -12.03
C PHE A 183 21.87 15.61 -11.28
N ASP A 184 20.74 14.98 -11.60
CA ASP A 184 19.46 15.21 -10.93
C ASP A 184 19.37 14.82 -9.44
N LEU A 185 20.46 14.28 -8.86
CA LEU A 185 20.57 14.01 -7.42
C LEU A 185 21.57 14.97 -6.76
N LYS A 186 21.77 16.17 -7.34
CA LYS A 186 22.62 17.25 -6.83
C LYS A 186 21.91 18.58 -6.96
N ASP A 187 22.06 19.43 -5.93
CA ASP A 187 21.59 20.82 -6.02
C ASP A 187 22.44 21.67 -6.98
N ASP A 188 21.99 22.90 -7.25
CA ASP A 188 22.70 23.92 -8.05
C ASP A 188 24.16 24.18 -7.63
N LYS A 189 24.55 23.75 -6.42
CA LYS A 189 25.89 23.92 -5.84
C LYS A 189 26.73 22.63 -5.92
N GLY A 190 26.21 21.60 -6.57
CA GLY A 190 26.82 20.28 -6.72
C GLY A 190 26.77 19.40 -5.47
N ARG A 191 26.00 19.78 -4.44
CA ARG A 191 25.85 18.97 -3.21
C ARG A 191 24.89 17.83 -3.48
N ARG A 192 25.33 16.59 -3.22
CA ARG A 192 24.50 15.39 -3.39
C ARG A 192 23.32 15.38 -2.43
N HIS A 193 22.14 15.03 -2.94
CA HIS A 193 20.97 14.68 -2.13
C HIS A 193 21.16 13.33 -1.43
N VAL A 194 21.99 12.42 -1.97
CA VAL A 194 22.41 11.20 -1.27
C VAL A 194 23.43 11.55 -0.18
N VAL A 195 22.96 11.65 1.07
CA VAL A 195 23.77 12.11 2.23
C VAL A 195 24.45 10.97 3.01
N LEU A 196 24.05 9.72 2.78
CA LEU A 196 24.67 8.51 3.34
C LEU A 196 24.55 7.36 2.33
N SER A 197 25.54 6.46 2.34
CA SER A 197 25.48 5.20 1.60
C SER A 197 26.12 4.07 2.40
N SER A 198 25.44 2.93 2.52
CA SER A 198 25.91 1.72 3.23
C SER A 198 25.60 0.46 2.40
N ASP A 199 26.52 -0.51 2.41
CA ASP A 199 26.32 -1.84 1.80
C ASP A 199 25.96 -2.88 2.87
N PHE A 200 24.89 -3.64 2.62
CA PHE A 200 24.43 -4.77 3.42
C PHE A 200 24.42 -6.09 2.61
N THR A 201 24.85 -6.06 1.35
CA THR A 201 25.02 -7.27 0.51
C THR A 201 26.27 -8.05 0.88
N GLY A 202 27.26 -7.39 1.49
CA GLY A 202 28.57 -7.96 1.80
C GLY A 202 29.46 -8.16 0.58
N ARG A 203 29.10 -7.58 -0.58
CA ARG A 203 29.90 -7.63 -1.82
C ARG A 203 30.73 -6.36 -2.06
N GLY A 204 30.43 -5.27 -1.35
CA GLY A 204 31.07 -3.99 -1.56
C GLY A 204 30.53 -3.22 -2.78
N GLY A 205 30.94 -1.96 -2.87
CA GLY A 205 30.36 -1.00 -3.81
C GLY A 205 29.08 -0.36 -3.28
N LEU A 206 28.89 0.93 -3.57
CA LEU A 206 27.73 1.72 -3.12
C LEU A 206 26.89 2.25 -4.30
N ASP A 207 27.44 2.15 -5.51
CA ASP A 207 26.80 2.46 -6.79
C ASP A 207 25.77 1.38 -7.16
N ASP A 208 24.96 1.65 -8.19
CA ASP A 208 23.85 0.83 -8.66
C ASP A 208 24.12 0.19 -10.03
N PRO A 209 24.91 -0.89 -10.10
CA PRO A 209 25.12 -1.61 -11.36
C PRO A 209 23.85 -2.32 -11.86
N TYR A 210 22.78 -2.45 -11.07
CA TYR A 210 21.54 -3.10 -11.49
C TYR A 210 20.60 -2.10 -12.18
N GLY A 211 20.45 -0.89 -11.62
CA GLY A 211 19.76 0.27 -12.18
C GLY A 211 18.39 0.60 -11.55
N HIS A 212 17.85 -0.30 -10.73
CA HIS A 212 16.50 -0.17 -10.16
C HIS A 212 16.45 0.86 -9.02
N GLY A 213 17.44 0.86 -8.13
CA GLY A 213 17.45 1.75 -6.96
C GLY A 213 17.67 3.21 -7.35
N THR A 214 18.45 3.47 -8.41
CA THR A 214 18.62 4.80 -9.00
C THR A 214 17.31 5.31 -9.63
N ASN A 215 16.55 4.44 -10.28
CA ASN A 215 15.25 4.80 -10.86
C ASN A 215 14.22 5.14 -9.76
N VAL A 216 14.16 4.33 -8.70
CA VAL A 216 13.32 4.61 -7.51
C VAL A 216 13.75 5.90 -6.79
N ALA A 217 15.05 6.14 -6.66
CA ALA A 217 15.60 7.38 -6.10
C ALA A 217 15.19 8.62 -6.90
N GLY A 218 15.15 8.50 -8.22
CA GLY A 218 14.64 9.54 -9.12
C GLY A 218 13.17 9.87 -8.89
N LEU A 219 12.30 8.86 -8.82
CA LEU A 219 10.86 9.05 -8.57
C LEU A 219 10.58 9.71 -7.22
N ILE A 220 11.48 9.52 -6.24
CA ILE A 220 11.40 10.15 -4.93
C ILE A 220 11.95 11.57 -4.98
N ALA A 221 13.19 11.79 -5.42
CA ALA A 221 13.91 13.06 -5.23
C ALA A 221 14.84 13.48 -6.39
N GLY A 222 14.59 13.01 -7.62
CA GLY A 222 15.22 13.59 -8.80
C GLY A 222 14.71 15.01 -9.05
N ASP A 223 15.59 15.98 -9.28
CA ASP A 223 15.20 17.38 -9.47
C ASP A 223 14.71 17.73 -10.89
N GLY A 224 14.78 16.79 -11.84
CA GLY A 224 14.37 16.98 -13.23
C GLY A 224 15.28 17.90 -14.05
N SER A 225 16.38 18.39 -13.48
CA SER A 225 17.23 19.43 -14.07
C SER A 225 17.79 19.03 -15.44
N SER A 226 18.24 17.78 -15.62
CA SER A 226 18.75 17.33 -16.92
C SER A 226 17.64 17.28 -17.99
N ALA A 227 16.42 16.86 -17.62
CA ALA A 227 15.26 16.81 -18.52
C ALA A 227 14.84 18.21 -18.98
N SER A 228 14.90 19.20 -18.08
CA SER A 228 14.51 20.58 -18.38
C SER A 228 15.32 21.16 -19.54
N THR A 229 16.58 20.76 -19.70
CA THR A 229 17.48 21.21 -20.78
C THR A 229 17.00 20.85 -22.19
N ILE A 230 16.08 19.88 -22.31
CA ILE A 230 15.50 19.41 -23.56
C ILE A 230 13.98 19.65 -23.65
N GLY A 231 13.44 20.50 -22.77
CA GLY A 231 12.01 20.82 -22.73
C GLY A 231 11.14 19.65 -22.25
N ARG A 232 11.66 18.80 -21.37
CA ARG A 232 10.91 17.75 -20.67
C ARG A 232 10.93 17.99 -19.17
N ASP A 233 9.92 17.49 -18.49
CA ASP A 233 9.93 17.34 -17.03
C ASP A 233 10.10 15.85 -16.70
N TYR A 234 10.99 15.53 -15.75
CA TYR A 234 11.18 14.20 -15.14
C TYR A 234 11.43 14.33 -13.62
N THR A 235 10.88 15.36 -12.99
CA THR A 235 11.03 15.65 -11.56
C THR A 235 10.34 14.58 -10.71
N GLY A 236 11.02 14.15 -9.64
CA GLY A 236 10.45 13.28 -8.61
C GLY A 236 9.39 13.98 -7.77
N ILE A 237 8.74 13.24 -6.88
CA ILE A 237 7.64 13.77 -6.05
C ILE A 237 8.15 14.70 -4.93
N ALA A 238 9.39 14.54 -4.48
CA ALA A 238 10.00 15.29 -3.38
C ALA A 238 11.47 15.65 -3.69
N PRO A 239 11.74 16.51 -4.70
CA PRO A 239 13.10 16.81 -5.19
C PRO A 239 14.03 17.43 -4.15
N GLY A 240 13.51 18.12 -3.12
CA GLY A 240 14.28 18.67 -2.01
C GLY A 240 14.64 17.64 -0.92
N ALA A 241 14.12 16.41 -0.97
CA ALA A 241 14.40 15.41 0.05
C ALA A 241 15.86 14.93 0.02
N ASN A 242 16.39 14.57 1.19
CA ASN A 242 17.66 13.86 1.30
C ASN A 242 17.42 12.36 1.11
N LEU A 243 18.38 11.67 0.51
CA LEU A 243 18.34 10.22 0.29
C LEU A 243 19.40 9.50 1.13
N ILE A 244 19.02 8.35 1.69
CA ILE A 244 19.91 7.40 2.35
C ILE A 244 19.93 6.13 1.51
N ASN A 245 21.07 5.84 0.88
CA ASN A 245 21.27 4.68 0.03
C ASN A 245 21.68 3.46 0.87
N PHE A 246 20.75 2.55 1.13
CA PHE A 246 21.04 1.27 1.78
C PHE A 246 20.97 0.15 0.75
N LYS A 247 22.14 -0.23 0.22
CA LYS A 247 22.27 -1.29 -0.77
C LYS A 247 22.07 -2.65 -0.09
N VAL A 248 20.92 -3.26 -0.32
CA VAL A 248 20.53 -4.59 0.20
C VAL A 248 20.39 -5.64 -0.91
N LEU A 249 20.35 -5.21 -2.18
CA LEU A 249 20.36 -6.07 -3.38
C LEU A 249 21.71 -5.98 -4.11
N ASP A 250 22.19 -7.12 -4.59
CA ASP A 250 23.42 -7.26 -5.38
C ASP A 250 23.26 -6.69 -6.82
N GLU A 251 24.32 -6.83 -7.62
CA GLU A 251 24.34 -6.42 -9.03
C GLU A 251 23.30 -7.11 -9.93
N ASN A 252 22.70 -8.21 -9.48
CA ASN A 252 21.65 -8.96 -10.18
C ASN A 252 20.26 -8.70 -9.57
N GLY A 253 20.11 -7.71 -8.69
CA GLY A 253 18.86 -7.40 -7.99
C GLY A 253 18.49 -8.41 -6.90
N ARG A 254 19.45 -9.17 -6.35
CA ARG A 254 19.20 -10.21 -5.35
C ARG A 254 19.79 -9.86 -3.98
N GLY A 255 18.99 -10.03 -2.93
CA GLY A 255 19.43 -9.80 -1.55
C GLY A 255 18.97 -10.92 -0.62
N TYR A 256 19.41 -10.82 0.65
CA TYR A 256 18.96 -11.68 1.73
C TYR A 256 18.12 -10.88 2.73
N VAL A 257 17.09 -11.52 3.30
CA VAL A 257 16.24 -10.95 4.37
C VAL A 257 17.08 -10.35 5.52
N SER A 258 18.20 -10.98 5.87
CA SER A 258 19.14 -10.48 6.90
C SER A 258 19.73 -9.11 6.56
N GLY A 259 20.06 -8.84 5.29
CA GLY A 259 20.57 -7.55 4.84
C GLY A 259 19.50 -6.45 4.90
N VAL A 260 18.26 -6.78 4.54
CA VAL A 260 17.10 -5.87 4.66
C VAL A 260 16.82 -5.53 6.13
N VAL A 261 16.79 -6.54 7.01
CA VAL A 261 16.57 -6.34 8.45
C VAL A 261 17.70 -5.50 9.08
N ALA A 262 18.96 -5.74 8.72
CA ALA A 262 20.10 -4.95 9.19
C ALA A 262 20.04 -3.49 8.70
N ALA A 263 19.60 -3.26 7.46
CA ALA A 263 19.41 -1.91 6.93
C ALA A 263 18.28 -1.16 7.64
N ILE A 264 17.18 -1.83 8.00
CA ILE A 264 16.10 -1.24 8.80
C ILE A 264 16.59 -0.89 10.20
N ASP A 265 17.38 -1.76 10.85
CA ASP A 265 17.98 -1.51 12.17
C ASP A 265 18.94 -0.31 12.16
N GLN A 266 19.77 -0.19 11.11
CA GLN A 266 20.62 0.98 10.91
C GLN A 266 19.79 2.25 10.62
N ALA A 267 18.67 2.17 9.89
CA ALA A 267 17.76 3.30 9.68
C ALA A 267 17.17 3.79 11.01
N ILE A 268 16.70 2.88 11.86
CA ILE A 268 16.19 3.19 13.21
C ILE A 268 17.28 3.88 14.04
N SER A 269 18.49 3.33 14.04
CA SER A 269 19.62 3.87 14.81
C SER A 269 20.03 5.28 14.37
N LEU A 270 19.99 5.57 13.07
CA LEU A 270 20.43 6.83 12.49
C LEU A 270 19.31 7.88 12.31
N ARG A 271 18.06 7.54 12.65
CA ARG A 271 16.87 8.36 12.31
C ARG A 271 16.91 9.81 12.77
N TYR A 272 17.47 10.10 13.96
CA TYR A 272 17.58 11.47 14.46
C TYR A 272 18.71 12.26 13.80
N TYR A 273 19.80 11.60 13.40
CA TYR A 273 20.99 12.28 12.87
C TYR A 273 20.76 12.76 11.43
N TYR A 274 20.16 11.93 10.58
CA TYR A 274 19.83 12.30 9.20
C TYR A 274 18.37 12.75 9.01
N ASN A 275 17.57 12.84 10.08
CA ASN A 275 16.12 13.05 10.04
C ASN A 275 15.37 12.07 9.09
N ILE A 276 15.69 10.77 9.21
CA ILE A 276 15.04 9.71 8.42
C ILE A 276 13.59 9.60 8.88
N LYS A 277 12.66 9.98 8.00
CA LYS A 277 11.21 9.87 8.24
C LYS A 277 10.56 8.76 7.43
N VAL A 278 11.19 8.31 6.35
CA VAL A 278 10.63 7.33 5.42
C VAL A 278 11.64 6.22 5.16
N ILE A 279 11.18 4.98 5.11
CA ILE A 279 11.88 3.82 4.56
C ILE A 279 11.07 3.33 3.36
N ASN A 280 11.72 3.25 2.20
CA ASN A 280 11.16 2.71 0.97
C ASN A 280 11.70 1.30 0.71
N LEU A 281 10.80 0.31 0.64
CA LEU A 281 11.07 -1.10 0.39
C LEU A 281 10.46 -1.51 -0.96
N SER A 282 11.16 -1.18 -2.05
CA SER A 282 10.81 -1.57 -3.42
C SER A 282 11.33 -2.97 -3.77
N LEU A 283 11.25 -3.90 -2.81
CA LEU A 283 11.73 -5.27 -2.91
C LEU A 283 10.70 -6.25 -2.33
N ALA A 284 10.85 -7.54 -2.63
CA ALA A 284 9.92 -8.58 -2.21
C ALA A 284 10.63 -9.89 -1.83
N ALA A 285 10.06 -10.57 -0.84
CA ALA A 285 10.32 -11.98 -0.53
C ALA A 285 9.00 -12.78 -0.52
N PRO A 286 9.06 -14.12 -0.71
CA PRO A 286 7.88 -14.97 -0.63
C PRO A 286 7.13 -14.81 0.71
N PRO A 287 5.81 -14.56 0.71
CA PRO A 287 5.00 -14.36 1.92
C PRO A 287 4.63 -15.70 2.58
N VAL A 288 5.64 -16.44 3.06
CA VAL A 288 5.45 -17.77 3.67
C VAL A 288 4.92 -17.62 5.10
N ASP A 289 5.72 -17.01 5.96
CA ASP A 289 5.40 -16.79 7.37
C ASP A 289 4.44 -15.61 7.53
N SER A 290 3.47 -15.74 8.44
CA SER A 290 2.61 -14.65 8.91
C SER A 290 3.43 -13.41 9.25
N TYR A 291 2.85 -12.22 9.05
CA TYR A 291 3.48 -10.93 9.40
C TYR A 291 3.96 -10.86 10.88
N VAL A 292 3.39 -11.68 11.77
CA VAL A 292 3.79 -11.81 13.18
C VAL A 292 5.19 -12.42 13.33
N ASN A 293 5.53 -13.37 12.46
CA ASN A 293 6.76 -14.16 12.52
C ASN A 293 7.81 -13.71 11.49
N ASP A 294 7.38 -13.22 10.32
CA ASP A 294 8.25 -12.77 9.24
C ASP A 294 9.28 -11.73 9.74
N PRO A 295 10.60 -11.99 9.58
CA PRO A 295 11.63 -11.11 10.11
C PRO A 295 11.61 -9.68 9.54
N MET A 296 11.22 -9.50 8.28
CA MET A 296 11.10 -8.18 7.66
C MET A 296 9.87 -7.46 8.20
N CYS A 297 8.71 -8.12 8.30
CA CYS A 297 7.49 -7.53 8.87
C CYS A 297 7.69 -7.05 10.31
N ARG A 298 8.43 -7.82 11.13
CA ARG A 298 8.82 -7.45 12.49
C ARG A 298 9.82 -6.28 12.54
N ALA A 299 10.75 -6.20 11.58
CA ALA A 299 11.65 -5.06 11.45
C ALA A 299 10.89 -3.79 11.01
N VAL A 300 9.93 -3.93 10.08
CA VAL A 300 9.00 -2.88 9.67
C VAL A 300 8.18 -2.37 10.85
N GLU A 301 7.56 -3.24 11.66
CA GLU A 301 6.84 -2.81 12.87
C GLU A 301 7.74 -1.99 13.80
N ARG A 302 8.97 -2.44 14.04
CA ARG A 302 9.95 -1.71 14.88
C ARG A 302 10.29 -0.33 14.31
N ALA A 303 10.42 -0.18 12.99
CA ALA A 303 10.66 1.10 12.35
C ALA A 303 9.45 2.04 12.45
N THR A 304 8.24 1.52 12.20
CA THR A 304 6.97 2.24 12.39
C THR A 304 6.82 2.72 13.83
N ARG A 305 7.12 1.87 14.83
CA ARG A 305 7.13 2.24 16.26
C ARG A 305 8.24 3.22 16.65
N ALA A 306 9.36 3.23 15.93
CA ALA A 306 10.43 4.22 16.10
C ALA A 306 10.10 5.60 15.50
N GLY A 307 8.93 5.75 14.86
CA GLY A 307 8.46 7.00 14.24
C GLY A 307 8.83 7.17 12.78
N ILE A 308 9.26 6.10 12.10
CA ILE A 308 9.61 6.11 10.67
C ILE A 308 8.46 5.51 9.87
N VAL A 309 7.97 6.20 8.84
CA VAL A 309 6.99 5.64 7.91
C VAL A 309 7.68 4.60 7.03
N VAL A 310 7.12 3.40 6.95
CA VAL A 310 7.60 2.37 6.03
C VAL A 310 6.62 2.23 4.87
N VAL A 311 7.12 2.41 3.65
CA VAL A 311 6.39 2.21 2.39
C VAL A 311 6.96 0.96 1.71
N ALA A 312 6.09 0.03 1.33
CA ALA A 312 6.49 -1.25 0.72
C ALA A 312 5.71 -1.49 -0.58
N ALA A 313 6.37 -2.04 -1.59
CA ALA A 313 5.70 -2.50 -2.80
C ALA A 313 4.75 -3.68 -2.48
N ALA A 314 3.58 -3.74 -3.10
CA ALA A 314 2.66 -4.88 -2.96
C ALA A 314 3.23 -6.18 -3.58
N GLY A 315 4.00 -6.05 -4.66
CA GLY A 315 4.46 -7.14 -5.51
C GLY A 315 3.86 -7.06 -6.92
N ASN A 316 4.41 -7.84 -7.85
CA ASN A 316 4.02 -7.83 -9.27
C ASN A 316 3.39 -9.18 -9.69
N PHE A 317 2.61 -9.78 -8.80
CA PHE A 317 2.02 -11.13 -8.95
C PHE A 317 0.48 -11.08 -9.10
N GLY A 318 -0.04 -9.98 -9.66
CA GLY A 318 -1.47 -9.76 -9.89
C GLY A 318 -2.08 -10.59 -11.03
N GLN A 319 -1.25 -11.24 -11.85
CA GLN A 319 -1.65 -12.11 -12.96
C GLN A 319 -0.85 -13.40 -12.99
N ASP A 320 -1.46 -14.46 -13.52
CA ASP A 320 -0.75 -15.69 -13.91
C ASP A 320 -0.05 -15.54 -15.28
N SER A 321 0.66 -16.58 -15.71
CA SER A 321 1.35 -16.62 -17.01
C SER A 321 0.43 -16.51 -18.23
N ASN A 322 -0.89 -16.63 -18.05
CA ASN A 322 -1.91 -16.52 -19.09
C ASN A 322 -2.61 -15.15 -19.06
N GLY A 323 -2.16 -14.23 -18.21
CA GLY A 323 -2.79 -12.91 -18.02
C GLY A 323 -4.08 -12.95 -17.20
N LYS A 324 -4.43 -14.08 -16.58
CA LYS A 324 -5.62 -14.17 -15.72
C LYS A 324 -5.33 -13.50 -14.37
N ARG A 325 -6.26 -12.68 -13.88
CA ARG A 325 -6.20 -12.02 -12.56
C ARG A 325 -6.02 -13.04 -11.42
N VAL A 326 -5.10 -12.74 -10.50
CA VAL A 326 -4.76 -13.54 -9.32
C VAL A 326 -4.89 -12.69 -8.05
N TYR A 327 -5.57 -13.24 -7.04
CA TYR A 327 -5.67 -12.69 -5.68
C TYR A 327 -4.71 -13.44 -4.76
N GLY A 328 -4.30 -12.81 -3.66
CA GLY A 328 -3.34 -13.40 -2.71
C GLY A 328 -1.87 -13.17 -3.04
N GLY A 329 -1.55 -12.27 -3.97
CA GLY A 329 -0.20 -12.03 -4.47
C GLY A 329 0.65 -11.06 -3.63
N ILE A 330 0.15 -10.56 -2.51
CA ILE A 330 0.86 -9.57 -1.67
C ILE A 330 2.10 -10.22 -1.04
N THR A 331 3.27 -9.66 -1.33
CA THR A 331 4.57 -10.19 -0.91
C THR A 331 5.04 -9.63 0.43
N SER A 332 6.03 -10.27 1.06
CA SER A 332 6.71 -9.71 2.23
C SER A 332 7.75 -8.68 1.77
N PRO A 333 7.88 -7.48 2.38
CA PRO A 333 7.25 -7.04 3.63
C PRO A 333 5.89 -6.33 3.46
N GLY A 334 5.34 -6.25 2.24
CA GLY A 334 4.02 -5.69 1.96
C GLY A 334 2.83 -6.38 2.66
N ILE A 335 3.00 -7.59 3.18
CA ILE A 335 2.01 -8.24 4.08
C ILE A 335 1.93 -7.57 5.47
N SER A 336 2.92 -6.75 5.86
CA SER A 336 2.94 -6.10 7.18
C SER A 336 1.78 -5.10 7.35
N PRO A 337 0.97 -5.20 8.41
CA PRO A 337 0.00 -4.17 8.76
C PRO A 337 0.62 -2.78 8.98
N SER A 338 1.84 -2.75 9.52
CA SER A 338 2.59 -1.54 9.89
C SER A 338 3.27 -0.84 8.71
N ALA A 339 3.35 -1.49 7.55
CA ALA A 339 3.73 -0.86 6.29
C ALA A 339 2.53 -0.13 5.64
N ILE A 340 2.82 0.89 4.86
CA ILE A 340 1.98 1.38 3.77
C ILE A 340 2.33 0.55 2.54
N THR A 341 1.47 -0.40 2.20
CA THR A 341 1.65 -1.31 1.07
C THR A 341 1.00 -0.70 -0.17
N VAL A 342 1.79 -0.54 -1.23
CA VAL A 342 1.41 0.22 -2.42
C VAL A 342 1.26 -0.69 -3.62
N GLY A 343 0.05 -0.75 -4.18
CA GLY A 343 -0.19 -1.32 -5.50
C GLY A 343 0.04 -0.28 -6.61
N ALA A 344 0.03 -0.72 -7.87
CA ALA A 344 0.31 0.14 -9.02
C ALA A 344 -0.95 0.43 -9.84
N THR A 345 -1.09 1.66 -10.34
CA THR A 345 -1.98 2.02 -11.44
C THR A 345 -1.22 2.14 -12.76
N ASN A 346 -1.98 2.06 -13.84
CA ASN A 346 -1.58 2.49 -15.16
C ASN A 346 -2.35 3.77 -15.50
N THR A 347 -1.61 4.85 -15.71
CA THR A 347 -2.14 6.17 -16.05
C THR A 347 -2.31 6.41 -17.54
N HIS A 348 -2.03 5.40 -18.37
CA HIS A 348 -2.12 5.47 -19.83
C HIS A 348 -1.30 6.60 -20.51
N GLY A 349 -0.50 7.36 -19.74
CA GLY A 349 0.23 8.55 -20.19
C GLY A 349 -0.61 9.84 -20.21
N THR A 350 -1.69 9.92 -19.42
CA THR A 350 -2.63 11.05 -19.37
C THR A 350 -2.68 11.70 -17.98
N ASP A 351 -2.98 13.00 -17.92
CA ASP A 351 -3.08 13.75 -16.65
C ASP A 351 -4.42 13.56 -15.94
N VAL A 352 -5.47 13.26 -16.73
CA VAL A 352 -6.79 12.88 -16.24
C VAL A 352 -6.70 11.56 -15.46
N ARG A 353 -7.72 11.32 -14.62
CA ARG A 353 -7.77 10.19 -13.69
C ARG A 353 -9.03 9.33 -13.88
N SER A 354 -9.88 9.69 -14.84
CA SER A 354 -11.08 8.94 -15.21
C SER A 354 -10.78 7.72 -16.10
N ASP A 355 -9.63 7.69 -16.77
CA ASP A 355 -9.11 6.55 -17.55
C ASP A 355 -8.10 5.68 -16.78
N ASP A 356 -7.65 6.11 -15.60
CA ASP A 356 -6.74 5.38 -14.72
C ASP A 356 -7.27 3.96 -14.39
N SER A 357 -6.39 2.96 -14.50
CA SER A 357 -6.72 1.57 -14.17
C SER A 357 -5.74 0.95 -13.16
N VAL A 358 -6.20 0.05 -12.29
CA VAL A 358 -5.28 -0.75 -11.46
C VAL A 358 -4.46 -1.65 -12.38
N ALA A 359 -3.13 -1.52 -12.31
CA ALA A 359 -2.25 -2.16 -13.26
C ALA A 359 -2.40 -3.70 -13.18
N PRO A 360 -2.48 -4.41 -14.32
CA PRO A 360 -2.81 -5.84 -14.30
C PRO A 360 -1.82 -6.68 -13.49
N TYR A 361 -0.52 -6.37 -13.54
CA TYR A 361 0.53 -7.04 -12.77
C TYR A 361 0.50 -6.72 -11.26
N SER A 362 -0.17 -5.66 -10.81
CA SER A 362 -0.17 -5.24 -9.40
C SER A 362 -0.69 -6.35 -8.50
N SER A 363 0.09 -6.78 -7.51
CA SER A 363 -0.34 -7.79 -6.55
C SER A 363 -1.60 -7.35 -5.80
N ARG A 364 -2.50 -8.31 -5.60
CA ARG A 364 -3.82 -8.14 -4.97
C ARG A 364 -3.89 -8.92 -3.67
N GLY A 365 -4.62 -8.39 -2.69
CA GLY A 365 -4.92 -9.09 -1.45
C GLY A 365 -5.91 -10.26 -1.62
N PRO A 366 -6.44 -10.82 -0.51
CA PRO A 366 -5.96 -10.61 0.86
C PRO A 366 -4.53 -11.15 1.07
N THR A 367 -3.90 -10.94 2.23
CA THR A 367 -2.61 -11.60 2.52
C THR A 367 -2.80 -13.11 2.78
N LEU A 368 -2.02 -13.95 2.08
CA LEU A 368 -2.05 -15.43 2.24
C LEU A 368 -0.89 -15.99 3.08
N ALA A 369 -0.12 -15.13 3.72
CA ALA A 369 0.81 -15.52 4.78
C ALA A 369 0.05 -16.13 5.96
N HIS A 370 0.70 -17.05 6.70
CA HIS A 370 0.03 -17.84 7.73
C HIS A 370 0.94 -18.21 8.90
N THR A 371 0.33 -18.53 10.04
CA THR A 371 0.98 -19.24 11.14
C THR A 371 0.63 -20.73 11.07
N THR A 372 1.59 -21.59 11.42
CA THR A 372 1.33 -23.02 11.67
C THR A 372 1.58 -23.29 13.15
N ASP A 373 0.59 -23.83 13.84
CA ASP A 373 0.73 -24.30 15.21
C ASP A 373 1.75 -25.46 15.26
N PRO A 374 2.85 -25.36 16.03
CA PRO A 374 3.91 -26.36 16.07
C PRO A 374 3.51 -27.66 16.80
N VAL A 375 2.41 -27.65 17.55
CA VAL A 375 1.89 -28.81 18.30
C VAL A 375 0.76 -29.50 17.52
N THR A 376 -0.18 -28.73 16.96
CA THR A 376 -1.37 -29.29 16.27
C THR A 376 -1.21 -29.38 14.74
N GLY A 377 -0.24 -28.65 14.16
CA GLY A 377 -0.11 -28.51 12.71
C GLY A 377 -1.17 -27.63 12.06
N GLN A 378 -2.05 -26.99 12.85
CA GLN A 378 -3.13 -26.15 12.33
C GLN A 378 -2.58 -24.89 11.65
N VAL A 379 -2.97 -24.69 10.39
CA VAL A 379 -2.66 -23.48 9.61
C VAL A 379 -3.72 -22.42 9.84
N THR A 380 -3.29 -21.19 10.18
CA THR A 380 -4.16 -20.01 10.31
C THR A 380 -3.63 -18.89 9.42
N TYR A 381 -4.40 -18.56 8.38
CA TYR A 381 -4.09 -17.50 7.43
C TYR A 381 -4.39 -16.11 7.99
N ASP A 382 -3.52 -15.14 7.69
CA ASP A 382 -3.66 -13.75 8.10
C ASP A 382 -4.94 -13.14 7.50
N ASN A 383 -5.12 -13.25 6.17
CA ASN A 383 -6.27 -12.70 5.43
C ASN A 383 -6.48 -11.19 5.62
N LEU A 384 -5.39 -10.40 5.66
CA LEU A 384 -5.47 -8.94 5.76
C LEU A 384 -5.91 -8.30 4.44
N VAL A 385 -6.64 -7.18 4.50
CA VAL A 385 -6.90 -6.35 3.32
C VAL A 385 -5.64 -5.58 2.96
N LYS A 386 -5.16 -5.77 1.73
CA LYS A 386 -3.99 -5.13 1.12
C LYS A 386 -4.20 -5.08 -0.41
N PRO A 387 -3.59 -4.13 -1.17
CA PRO A 387 -2.73 -3.03 -0.70
C PRO A 387 -3.52 -2.00 0.15
N ASP A 388 -2.81 -1.07 0.81
CA ASP A 388 -3.49 0.01 1.55
C ASP A 388 -4.01 1.09 0.59
N LEU A 389 -3.28 1.36 -0.50
CA LEU A 389 -3.67 2.24 -1.60
C LEU A 389 -2.87 1.90 -2.88
N VAL A 390 -3.25 2.51 -4.01
CA VAL A 390 -2.52 2.40 -5.29
C VAL A 390 -1.97 3.75 -5.76
N ALA A 391 -0.88 3.72 -6.52
CA ALA A 391 -0.27 4.93 -7.09
C ALA A 391 0.29 4.63 -8.51
N PRO A 392 0.56 5.66 -9.34
CA PRO A 392 1.18 5.46 -10.65
C PRO A 392 2.43 4.59 -10.55
N GLY A 393 2.49 3.53 -11.37
CA GLY A 393 3.61 2.58 -11.36
C GLY A 393 3.93 1.97 -12.72
N THR A 394 3.22 2.38 -13.78
CA THR A 394 3.34 1.78 -15.11
C THR A 394 4.01 2.75 -16.07
N ARG A 395 5.11 2.33 -16.70
CA ARG A 395 5.88 3.11 -17.68
C ARG A 395 6.31 4.50 -17.18
N LEU A 396 6.69 4.60 -15.90
CA LEU A 396 7.23 5.86 -15.36
C LEU A 396 8.66 6.06 -15.84
N VAL A 397 8.98 7.27 -16.31
CA VAL A 397 10.35 7.66 -16.66
C VAL A 397 11.03 8.22 -15.41
N SER A 398 12.24 7.74 -15.12
CA SER A 398 13.07 8.30 -14.06
C SER A 398 14.55 7.99 -14.28
N LEU A 399 15.42 8.31 -13.32
CA LEU A 399 16.87 8.32 -13.51
C LEU A 399 17.44 6.95 -13.91
N GLU A 400 18.50 6.97 -14.72
CA GLU A 400 19.25 5.79 -15.17
C GLU A 400 20.71 5.90 -14.74
N ARG A 401 21.19 4.93 -13.96
CA ARG A 401 22.64 4.73 -13.76
C ARG A 401 23.25 4.23 -15.06
N TYR A 402 24.26 4.94 -15.60
CA TYR A 402 24.90 4.57 -16.88
C TYR A 402 25.38 3.11 -16.93
N SER A 403 25.11 2.39 -18.02
CA SER A 403 25.57 1.01 -18.21
C SER A 403 25.13 0.07 -17.06
N ASN A 404 23.92 0.26 -16.56
CA ASN A 404 23.29 -0.67 -15.61
C ASN A 404 22.82 -1.97 -16.31
N LEU A 405 22.59 -3.01 -15.51
CA LEU A 405 22.26 -4.35 -15.99
C LEU A 405 20.87 -4.42 -16.67
N LEU A 406 19.88 -3.68 -16.15
CA LEU A 406 18.53 -3.66 -16.72
C LEU A 406 18.51 -3.10 -18.15
N VAL A 407 19.12 -1.94 -18.39
CA VAL A 407 19.24 -1.34 -19.74
C VAL A 407 20.16 -2.17 -20.63
N SER A 408 21.18 -2.84 -20.07
CA SER A 408 22.06 -3.73 -20.84
C SER A 408 21.33 -4.97 -21.39
N TYR A 409 20.40 -5.56 -20.62
CA TYR A 409 19.55 -6.65 -21.10
C TYR A 409 18.34 -6.19 -21.91
N TYR A 410 17.80 -5.01 -21.58
CA TYR A 410 16.60 -4.45 -22.19
C TYR A 410 16.85 -3.00 -22.64
N PRO A 411 17.55 -2.77 -23.78
CA PRO A 411 17.87 -1.42 -24.26
C PRO A 411 16.65 -0.52 -24.50
N VAL A 412 15.47 -1.11 -24.71
CA VAL A 412 14.17 -0.43 -24.82
C VAL A 412 13.76 0.33 -23.55
N LEU A 413 14.38 0.04 -22.40
CA LEU A 413 14.16 0.79 -21.17
C LEU A 413 14.87 2.16 -21.19
N HIS A 414 15.92 2.34 -22.00
CA HIS A 414 16.58 3.66 -22.12
C HIS A 414 15.64 4.68 -22.77
N VAL A 415 15.50 5.84 -22.14
CA VAL A 415 14.82 7.01 -22.71
C VAL A 415 15.87 7.91 -23.33
N ASP A 416 15.92 7.95 -24.66
CA ASP A 416 16.82 8.83 -25.38
C ASP A 416 16.37 10.29 -25.25
N THR A 417 17.11 11.04 -24.44
CA THR A 417 16.95 12.48 -24.26
C THR A 417 17.74 13.28 -25.30
N GLY A 418 18.60 12.66 -26.12
CA GLY A 418 19.51 13.33 -27.04
C GLY A 418 20.63 14.15 -26.35
N ASN A 419 20.54 14.36 -25.03
CA ASN A 419 21.42 15.22 -24.24
C ASN A 419 22.05 14.43 -23.07
N ASN A 420 22.50 13.20 -23.35
CA ASN A 420 23.18 12.29 -22.41
C ASN A 420 24.61 12.77 -22.04
N VAL A 421 24.77 14.06 -21.75
CA VAL A 421 26.06 14.71 -21.50
C VAL A 421 26.77 14.02 -20.33
N ASN A 422 27.99 13.55 -20.58
CA ASN A 422 28.85 12.87 -19.60
C ASN A 422 28.21 11.63 -18.93
N ASN A 423 27.20 11.01 -19.53
CA ASN A 423 26.50 9.81 -19.05
C ASN A 423 25.79 9.94 -17.68
N LYS A 424 25.61 11.15 -17.12
CA LYS A 424 25.01 11.39 -15.79
C LYS A 424 23.68 12.16 -15.80
N SER A 425 23.07 12.24 -16.99
CA SER A 425 21.78 12.90 -17.30
C SER A 425 20.82 11.92 -17.98
N ARG A 426 20.91 10.63 -17.63
CA ARG A 426 20.26 9.53 -18.36
C ARG A 426 18.94 9.18 -17.66
N TYR A 427 17.95 8.79 -18.45
CA TYR A 427 16.66 8.35 -17.94
C TYR A 427 16.28 7.00 -18.53
N MET A 428 15.55 6.22 -17.74
CA MET A 428 14.98 4.94 -18.14
C MET A 428 13.53 4.82 -17.69
N VAL A 429 12.75 4.12 -18.48
CA VAL A 429 11.34 3.83 -18.21
C VAL A 429 11.21 2.51 -17.46
N MET A 430 10.45 2.49 -16.36
CA MET A 430 10.19 1.29 -15.57
C MET A 430 8.71 1.09 -15.25
N THR A 431 8.37 -0.15 -14.91
CA THR A 431 7.01 -0.60 -14.57
C THR A 431 7.09 -1.51 -13.35
N GLY A 432 6.30 -1.25 -12.32
CA GLY A 432 6.21 -2.09 -11.13
C GLY A 432 5.61 -1.39 -9.92
N THR A 433 5.16 -2.18 -8.94
CA THR A 433 4.77 -1.67 -7.62
C THR A 433 5.95 -1.03 -6.86
N SER A 434 7.19 -1.35 -7.23
CA SER A 434 8.41 -0.62 -6.86
C SER A 434 8.31 0.88 -7.18
N MET A 435 7.98 1.23 -8.42
CA MET A 435 7.86 2.62 -8.87
C MET A 435 6.75 3.35 -8.11
N ALA A 436 5.59 2.69 -7.94
CA ALA A 436 4.48 3.22 -7.15
C ALA A 436 4.86 3.45 -5.68
N SER A 437 5.64 2.56 -5.05
CA SER A 437 6.17 2.76 -3.69
C SER A 437 7.13 3.94 -3.58
N GLY A 438 7.91 4.23 -4.63
CA GLY A 438 8.73 5.44 -4.72
C GLY A 438 7.88 6.72 -4.76
N VAL A 439 6.86 6.75 -5.62
CA VAL A 439 5.90 7.88 -5.72
C VAL A 439 5.23 8.17 -4.36
N VAL A 440 4.77 7.13 -3.66
CA VAL A 440 4.18 7.28 -2.31
C VAL A 440 5.23 7.72 -1.27
N SER A 441 6.48 7.24 -1.37
CA SER A 441 7.56 7.67 -0.45
C SER A 441 7.89 9.16 -0.58
N GLY A 442 7.86 9.71 -1.79
CA GLY A 442 7.95 11.16 -1.99
C GLY A 442 6.74 11.91 -1.45
N ALA A 443 5.52 11.38 -1.64
CA ALA A 443 4.30 11.97 -1.06
C ALA A 443 4.38 12.05 0.48
N VAL A 444 4.90 11.01 1.13
CA VAL A 444 5.16 11.01 2.58
C VAL A 444 6.22 12.06 2.95
N ALA A 445 7.27 12.26 2.15
CA ALA A 445 8.27 13.30 2.42
C ALA A 445 7.65 14.71 2.38
N LEU A 446 6.77 15.00 1.41
CA LEU A 446 5.98 16.25 1.36
C LEU A 446 5.09 16.41 2.61
N MET A 447 4.38 15.35 3.03
CA MET A 447 3.56 15.38 4.24
C MET A 447 4.39 15.62 5.52
N MET A 448 5.57 15.01 5.61
CA MET A 448 6.49 15.17 6.74
C MET A 448 7.13 16.56 6.78
N GLN A 449 7.37 17.20 5.63
CA GLN A 449 7.77 18.60 5.56
C GLN A 449 6.61 19.53 5.98
N ALA A 450 5.38 19.23 5.52
CA ALA A 450 4.18 19.98 5.86
C ALA A 450 3.88 19.97 7.37
N ASN A 451 4.05 18.81 8.00
CA ASN A 451 3.84 18.59 9.43
C ASN A 451 4.80 17.53 10.00
N PRO A 452 5.97 17.94 10.53
CA PRO A 452 6.98 17.03 11.08
C PRO A 452 6.58 16.26 12.35
N SER A 453 5.40 16.55 12.92
CA SER A 453 4.87 15.87 14.12
C SER A 453 4.05 14.62 13.81
N LEU A 454 3.74 14.36 12.53
CA LEU A 454 2.88 13.25 12.14
C LEU A 454 3.46 11.90 12.54
N THR A 455 2.62 11.06 13.16
CA THR A 455 2.95 9.66 13.42
C THR A 455 2.85 8.84 12.14
N PRO A 456 3.56 7.71 12.00
CA PRO A 456 3.38 6.84 10.85
C PRO A 456 1.95 6.34 10.64
N ASN A 457 1.21 6.09 11.73
CA ASN A 457 -0.21 5.73 11.69
C ASN A 457 -1.09 6.90 11.18
N GLN A 458 -0.78 8.15 11.55
CA GLN A 458 -1.45 9.34 11.02
C GLN A 458 -1.16 9.51 9.52
N VAL A 459 0.09 9.35 9.08
CA VAL A 459 0.45 9.42 7.65
C VAL A 459 -0.31 8.38 6.84
N LYS A 460 -0.28 7.11 7.29
CA LYS A 460 -1.02 6.01 6.65
C LYS A 460 -2.52 6.32 6.57
N ALA A 461 -3.11 6.83 7.65
CA ALA A 461 -4.52 7.19 7.70
C ALA A 461 -4.86 8.33 6.73
N ILE A 462 -4.08 9.41 6.72
CA ILE A 462 -4.27 10.57 5.85
C ILE A 462 -4.22 10.18 4.37
N LEU A 463 -3.24 9.34 3.98
CA LEU A 463 -3.09 8.88 2.60
C LEU A 463 -4.28 8.05 2.12
N MET A 464 -4.78 7.14 2.96
CA MET A 464 -5.98 6.36 2.62
C MET A 464 -7.24 7.23 2.59
N TYR A 465 -7.43 8.09 3.59
CA TYR A 465 -8.63 8.92 3.74
C TYR A 465 -8.80 9.94 2.60
N SER A 466 -7.70 10.49 2.08
CA SER A 466 -7.70 11.48 0.98
C SER A 466 -7.67 10.86 -0.43
N ALA A 467 -7.41 9.56 -0.56
CA ALA A 467 -7.33 8.86 -1.84
C ALA A 467 -8.62 8.97 -2.68
N GLN A 468 -8.51 8.80 -4.00
CA GLN A 468 -9.65 8.70 -4.91
C GLN A 468 -10.10 7.25 -5.03
N ILE A 469 -11.38 6.94 -4.79
CA ILE A 469 -11.93 5.62 -5.13
C ILE A 469 -12.02 5.53 -6.67
N MET A 470 -11.45 4.45 -7.22
CA MET A 470 -11.51 4.12 -8.65
C MET A 470 -12.76 3.29 -8.95
N ASP A 471 -13.37 3.49 -10.12
CA ASP A 471 -14.53 2.70 -10.54
C ASP A 471 -14.12 1.34 -11.13
N GLY A 472 -14.64 0.25 -10.58
CA GLY A 472 -14.42 -1.13 -11.05
C GLY A 472 -13.58 -2.02 -10.12
N PRO A 473 -12.35 -1.64 -9.72
CA PRO A 473 -11.50 -2.47 -8.87
C PRO A 473 -12.07 -2.66 -7.45
N ASP A 474 -11.88 -3.84 -6.86
CA ASP A 474 -12.28 -4.09 -5.46
C ASP A 474 -11.23 -3.66 -4.42
N MET A 475 -11.55 -3.74 -3.13
CA MET A 475 -10.65 -3.29 -2.04
C MET A 475 -9.32 -4.05 -1.95
N PHE A 476 -9.24 -5.28 -2.46
CA PHE A 476 -8.00 -6.05 -2.55
C PHE A 476 -7.18 -5.69 -3.80
N GLU A 477 -7.72 -4.89 -4.72
CA GLU A 477 -7.03 -4.33 -5.87
C GLU A 477 -6.55 -2.89 -5.62
N GLN A 478 -7.47 -1.98 -5.25
CA GLN A 478 -7.18 -0.55 -5.10
C GLN A 478 -6.90 -0.09 -3.66
N GLY A 479 -7.14 -0.95 -2.67
CA GLY A 479 -7.07 -0.55 -1.27
C GLY A 479 -8.14 0.50 -0.91
N ALA A 480 -7.73 1.60 -0.29
CA ALA A 480 -8.58 2.76 -0.04
C ALA A 480 -8.78 3.66 -1.27
N GLY A 481 -8.06 3.41 -2.37
CA GLY A 481 -8.12 4.18 -3.60
C GLY A 481 -6.74 4.57 -4.15
N MET A 482 -6.75 5.39 -5.20
CA MET A 482 -5.55 5.95 -5.81
C MET A 482 -5.05 7.20 -5.08
N LEU A 483 -3.72 7.28 -4.91
CA LEU A 483 -2.99 8.36 -4.25
C LEU A 483 -3.47 9.77 -4.66
N ASN A 484 -3.63 10.63 -3.65
CA ASN A 484 -3.97 12.05 -3.81
C ASN A 484 -3.03 12.88 -2.92
N ILE A 485 -2.02 13.52 -3.52
CA ILE A 485 -0.97 14.23 -2.76
C ILE A 485 -1.47 15.58 -2.26
N GLU A 486 -2.26 16.32 -3.05
CA GLU A 486 -2.87 17.58 -2.60
C GLU A 486 -3.73 17.34 -1.35
N GLY A 487 -4.65 16.37 -1.41
CA GLY A 487 -5.54 16.09 -0.30
C GLY A 487 -4.79 15.59 0.93
N ALA A 488 -3.79 14.72 0.75
CA ALA A 488 -2.96 14.22 1.84
C ALA A 488 -2.15 15.34 2.52
N VAL A 489 -1.53 16.24 1.74
CA VAL A 489 -0.75 17.38 2.26
C VAL A 489 -1.65 18.44 2.90
N ARG A 490 -2.83 18.73 2.33
CA ARG A 490 -3.83 19.63 2.94
C ARG A 490 -4.28 19.11 4.29
N LEU A 491 -4.60 17.82 4.36
CA LEU A 491 -5.01 17.18 5.60
C LEU A 491 -3.86 17.15 6.62
N ALA A 492 -2.63 16.83 6.20
CA ALA A 492 -1.42 16.91 7.02
C ALA A 492 -1.17 18.30 7.63
N LYS A 493 -1.32 19.39 6.86
CA LYS A 493 -1.20 20.78 7.36
C LYS A 493 -2.27 21.13 8.40
N SER A 494 -3.45 20.54 8.31
CA SER A 494 -4.57 20.78 9.24
C SER A 494 -4.53 19.95 10.53
N VAL A 495 -3.68 18.91 10.61
CA VAL A 495 -3.44 18.18 11.87
C VAL A 495 -2.64 19.04 12.84
N ASN A 496 -3.04 19.04 14.11
CA ASN A 496 -2.39 19.78 15.17
C ASN A 496 -0.91 19.37 15.32
N ARG A 497 0.02 20.33 15.30
CA ARG A 497 1.48 20.09 15.42
C ARG A 497 1.92 19.54 16.80
N PHE A 498 1.00 19.53 17.77
CA PHE A 498 1.16 18.93 19.08
C PHE A 498 0.28 17.68 19.23
N ALA A 499 -0.15 17.03 18.14
CA ALA A 499 -1.05 15.87 18.17
C ALA A 499 -0.55 14.71 19.07
N ASN A 500 0.76 14.56 19.20
CA ASN A 500 1.42 13.59 20.07
C ASN A 500 1.40 13.95 21.57
N ALA A 501 0.99 15.17 21.92
CA ALA A 501 0.86 15.69 23.28
C ALA A 501 -0.59 16.08 23.63
N LEU A 502 -1.56 15.78 22.77
CA LEU A 502 -2.97 16.01 23.03
C LEU A 502 -3.51 15.01 24.08
N THR A 503 -4.37 15.50 24.96
CA THR A 503 -5.18 14.65 25.84
C THR A 503 -6.20 13.86 25.01
N ILE A 504 -6.51 12.64 25.44
CA ILE A 504 -7.55 11.80 24.83
C ILE A 504 -8.87 12.59 24.78
N GLY A 505 -9.49 12.67 23.60
CA GLY A 505 -10.75 13.40 23.38
C GLY A 505 -10.59 14.88 23.02
N ALA A 506 -9.35 15.37 22.86
CA ALA A 506 -9.11 16.66 22.21
C ALA A 506 -9.49 16.60 20.71
N ASN A 507 -9.44 17.73 20.01
CA ASN A 507 -9.57 17.72 18.55
C ASN A 507 -8.19 17.49 17.90
N LEU A 508 -8.09 16.53 16.98
CA LEU A 508 -6.85 16.27 16.24
C LEU A 508 -6.50 17.40 15.25
N MET A 509 -7.51 18.17 14.81
CA MET A 509 -7.37 19.24 13.83
C MET A 509 -7.06 20.56 14.52
N SER A 510 -6.11 21.33 13.97
CA SER A 510 -5.69 22.62 14.54
C SER A 510 -6.79 23.70 14.54
N LEU A 511 -7.82 23.52 13.70
CA LEU A 511 -8.98 24.43 13.57
C LEU A 511 -10.29 23.79 14.05
N GLY A 512 -10.25 22.63 14.71
CA GLY A 512 -11.45 21.94 15.23
C GLY A 512 -12.30 21.20 14.18
N ALA A 513 -11.98 21.30 12.89
CA ALA A 513 -12.73 20.67 11.80
C ALA A 513 -11.79 20.12 10.71
N LEU A 514 -12.30 19.19 9.89
CA LEU A 514 -11.61 18.72 8.69
C LEU A 514 -11.51 19.82 7.63
N PRO A 515 -10.49 19.79 6.76
CA PRO A 515 -10.35 20.74 5.66
C PRO A 515 -11.46 20.54 4.61
N ALA A 516 -12.43 21.43 4.58
CA ALA A 516 -13.49 21.45 3.58
C ALA A 516 -13.08 22.25 2.32
N PRO A 517 -13.56 21.86 1.11
CA PRO A 517 -14.32 20.65 0.81
C PRO A 517 -13.43 19.39 0.78
N ALA A 518 -13.96 18.23 1.18
CA ALA A 518 -13.27 16.93 1.13
C ALA A 518 -13.24 16.34 -0.30
N GLN A 519 -12.74 17.14 -1.24
CA GLN A 519 -12.58 16.83 -2.66
C GLN A 519 -11.28 17.47 -3.15
N THR A 520 -10.71 16.94 -4.23
CA THR A 520 -9.53 17.51 -4.91
C THR A 520 -9.82 17.63 -6.40
N THR A 521 -9.26 18.65 -7.05
CA THR A 521 -9.32 18.83 -8.50
C THR A 521 -7.93 18.58 -9.10
N VAL A 522 -7.77 17.52 -9.89
CA VAL A 522 -6.53 17.20 -10.62
C VAL A 522 -6.83 17.23 -12.12
N ALA A 523 -5.96 17.84 -12.92
CA ALA A 523 -6.09 17.90 -14.39
C ALA A 523 -7.45 18.42 -14.92
N GLY A 524 -8.19 19.18 -14.10
CA GLY A 524 -9.54 19.67 -14.41
C GLY A 524 -10.68 18.76 -13.93
N GLU A 525 -10.38 17.52 -13.53
CA GLU A 525 -11.35 16.58 -12.96
C GLU A 525 -11.43 16.75 -11.44
N THR A 526 -12.64 16.78 -10.89
CA THR A 526 -12.86 16.91 -9.43
C THR A 526 -13.44 15.62 -8.88
N PHE A 527 -12.78 15.05 -7.88
CA PHE A 527 -13.20 13.82 -7.20
C PHE A 527 -13.33 14.02 -5.70
N ALA A 528 -14.31 13.34 -5.11
CA ALA A 528 -14.44 13.26 -3.65
C ALA A 528 -13.36 12.35 -3.05
N TRP A 529 -12.89 12.70 -1.86
CA TRP A 529 -11.98 11.84 -1.09
C TRP A 529 -12.69 10.55 -0.66
N SER A 530 -11.94 9.44 -0.55
CA SER A 530 -12.48 8.13 -0.13
C SER A 530 -13.15 8.18 1.24
N GLN A 531 -12.67 9.06 2.11
CA GLN A 531 -12.97 9.13 3.54
C GLN A 531 -12.89 7.77 4.25
N SER A 532 -12.00 6.90 3.77
CA SER A 532 -11.95 5.49 4.12
C SER A 532 -10.59 5.06 4.67
N LEU A 533 -10.59 4.13 5.62
CA LEU A 533 -9.38 3.48 6.14
C LEU A 533 -9.51 1.97 6.06
N ILE A 534 -8.43 1.28 5.66
CA ILE A 534 -8.31 -0.17 5.81
C ILE A 534 -7.82 -0.49 7.22
N TRP A 535 -8.53 -1.37 7.92
CA TRP A 535 -8.18 -1.80 9.27
C TRP A 535 -8.35 -3.31 9.43
N GLY A 536 -7.25 -4.02 9.66
CA GLY A 536 -7.24 -5.48 9.84
C GLY A 536 -7.80 -6.23 8.63
N ARG A 537 -9.02 -6.75 8.76
CA ARG A 537 -9.76 -7.49 7.71
C ARG A 537 -10.89 -6.70 7.04
N GLY A 538 -11.02 -5.41 7.32
CA GLY A 538 -12.15 -4.60 6.83
C GLY A 538 -11.79 -3.15 6.51
N MET A 539 -12.83 -2.36 6.24
CA MET A 539 -12.75 -0.94 5.87
C MET A 539 -13.70 -0.13 6.75
N LEU A 540 -13.20 0.98 7.30
CA LEU A 540 -14.00 2.00 7.99
C LEU A 540 -14.25 3.16 7.02
N ARG A 541 -15.43 3.82 7.06
CA ARG A 541 -15.74 5.01 6.27
C ARG A 541 -16.37 6.16 7.08
N GLY A 542 -16.11 7.40 6.69
CA GLY A 542 -16.80 8.62 7.16
C GLY A 542 -15.94 9.60 7.96
N GLU A 543 -16.40 10.85 8.07
CA GLU A 543 -15.68 11.98 8.70
C GLU A 543 -15.31 11.80 10.18
N ALA A 544 -16.11 11.02 10.94
CA ALA A 544 -15.86 10.73 12.35
C ALA A 544 -14.49 10.06 12.59
N ILE A 545 -13.99 9.32 11.60
CA ILE A 545 -12.75 8.55 11.66
C ILE A 545 -11.55 9.41 12.09
N LEU A 546 -11.42 10.63 11.55
CA LEU A 546 -10.28 11.50 11.86
C LEU A 546 -10.57 12.53 12.95
N THR A 547 -11.85 12.73 13.31
CA THR A 547 -12.27 13.76 14.26
C THR A 547 -12.54 13.23 15.67
N THR A 548 -13.01 11.98 15.83
CA THR A 548 -13.34 11.40 17.15
C THR A 548 -12.42 10.25 17.58
N GLN A 549 -11.78 9.54 16.64
CA GLN A 549 -11.03 8.30 16.93
C GLN A 549 -9.52 8.52 17.13
N GLN A 550 -9.12 9.52 17.94
CA GLN A 550 -7.71 9.92 18.09
C GLN A 550 -6.74 8.77 18.45
N LEU A 551 -7.18 7.82 19.28
CA LEU A 551 -6.36 6.71 19.75
C LEU A 551 -5.94 5.73 18.64
N ALA A 552 -6.69 5.67 17.53
CA ALA A 552 -6.37 4.82 16.37
C ALA A 552 -5.04 5.21 15.68
N TYR A 553 -4.54 6.43 15.94
CA TYR A 553 -3.35 7.00 15.28
C TYR A 553 -2.16 7.20 16.22
N ALA A 554 -2.26 6.77 17.48
CA ALA A 554 -1.17 6.83 18.44
C ALA A 554 0.01 5.93 17.99
N GLN A 555 1.25 6.34 18.28
CA GLN A 555 2.47 5.54 18.00
C GLN A 555 2.54 4.24 18.80
N SER A 556 1.81 4.17 19.92
CA SER A 556 1.71 3.00 20.79
C SER A 556 0.77 1.90 20.27
N LEU A 557 0.05 2.15 19.16
CA LEU A 557 -0.98 1.26 18.65
C LEU A 557 -0.52 0.54 17.38
N ILE A 558 -0.67 -0.79 17.38
CA ILE A 558 -0.38 -1.65 16.24
C ILE A 558 -1.67 -1.80 15.42
N TRP A 559 -1.62 -1.46 14.14
CA TRP A 559 -2.69 -1.76 13.19
C TRP A 559 -2.67 -3.26 12.85
N GLY A 560 -3.82 -3.92 12.73
CA GLY A 560 -3.89 -5.35 12.34
C GLY A 560 -4.89 -6.18 13.14
N ILE A 561 -4.79 -7.50 13.02
CA ILE A 561 -5.56 -8.50 13.79
C ILE A 561 -4.57 -9.39 14.54
N GLY A 562 -4.29 -9.01 15.79
CA GLY A 562 -3.05 -9.41 16.47
C GLY A 562 -3.00 -10.82 17.05
N ARG A 563 -1.81 -11.17 17.56
CA ARG A 563 -1.57 -12.12 18.66
C ARG A 563 -0.42 -11.59 19.54
N PHE A 564 -0.45 -11.90 20.83
CA PHE A 564 0.48 -11.34 21.82
C PHE A 564 1.85 -12.02 21.79
N ASP A 565 2.90 -11.28 21.41
CA ASP A 565 4.31 -11.62 21.66
C ASP A 565 5.22 -10.36 21.79
N SER A 566 4.64 -9.17 22.00
CA SER A 566 5.41 -7.92 22.08
C SER A 566 5.96 -7.67 23.48
N TRP A 567 7.30 -7.71 23.61
CA TRP A 567 8.05 -7.32 24.83
C TRP A 567 8.07 -5.80 25.03
N GLY A 568 6.92 -5.18 25.27
CA GLY A 568 6.83 -3.75 25.54
C GLY A 568 5.39 -3.24 25.70
N LEU A 569 5.22 -2.20 26.52
CA LEU A 569 3.94 -1.57 26.78
C LEU A 569 3.33 -1.00 25.49
N GLY A 570 2.12 -1.45 25.16
CA GLY A 570 1.33 -1.02 24.01
C GLY A 570 -0.12 -1.49 24.20
N VAL A 571 -1.07 -0.76 23.63
CA VAL A 571 -2.51 -1.03 23.76
C VAL A 571 -3.04 -1.42 22.37
N THR A 572 -3.81 -2.51 22.32
CA THR A 572 -4.36 -3.07 21.08
C THR A 572 -5.87 -2.91 21.07
N TYR A 573 -6.43 -2.44 19.96
CA TYR A 573 -7.88 -2.33 19.74
C TYR A 573 -8.38 -3.53 18.91
N TYR A 574 -9.58 -4.03 19.20
CA TYR A 574 -10.22 -5.18 18.54
C TYR A 574 -11.58 -4.77 17.93
N ASP A 575 -12.18 -5.61 17.07
CA ASP A 575 -13.44 -5.27 16.39
C ASP A 575 -14.65 -5.08 17.33
N GLY A 576 -15.59 -4.23 16.90
CA GLY A 576 -16.84 -3.92 17.61
C GLY A 576 -17.41 -2.53 17.28
N LEU A 577 -18.69 -2.48 16.90
CA LEU A 577 -19.43 -1.22 16.71
C LEU A 577 -19.74 -0.56 18.06
N PHE A 578 -18.97 0.45 18.49
CA PHE A 578 -19.32 1.23 19.68
C PHE A 578 -19.05 2.74 19.57
N SER A 579 -20.00 3.49 20.12
CA SER A 579 -19.96 4.93 20.36
C SER A 579 -19.25 5.25 21.67
N ASP A 580 -18.54 6.38 21.69
CA ASP A 580 -18.10 7.17 22.85
C ASP A 580 -17.45 6.47 24.06
N SER A 581 -16.15 6.78 24.24
CA SER A 581 -15.39 6.69 25.50
C SER A 581 -15.23 5.31 26.15
N ASP A 582 -14.21 4.55 25.72
CA ASP A 582 -13.09 4.02 26.54
C ASP A 582 -12.36 2.85 25.84
N VAL A 583 -11.22 2.39 26.38
CA VAL A 583 -10.29 1.40 25.77
C VAL A 583 -9.63 0.53 26.84
N VAL A 584 -9.23 -0.75 26.67
CA VAL A 584 -9.65 -1.97 25.93
C VAL A 584 -8.75 -3.06 26.54
N PHE A 585 -9.22 -4.30 26.79
CA PHE A 585 -8.35 -5.48 26.77
C PHE A 585 -9.08 -6.71 26.19
N GLY A 586 -8.43 -7.46 25.30
CA GLY A 586 -9.00 -8.62 24.59
C GLY A 586 -8.54 -9.98 25.13
N LYS A 587 -8.98 -11.08 24.49
CA LYS A 587 -8.68 -12.45 24.94
C LYS A 587 -8.76 -13.53 23.85
N ASP A 588 -7.87 -14.53 23.93
CA ASP A 588 -8.13 -15.91 23.45
C ASP A 588 -8.30 -16.87 24.65
N ASN A 589 -9.32 -17.74 24.58
CA ASN A 589 -9.68 -18.87 25.47
C ASN A 589 -9.86 -18.67 27.01
N GLN A 590 -11.10 -18.83 27.49
CA GLN A 590 -11.56 -18.95 28.90
C GLN A 590 -11.57 -17.67 29.77
N TRP A 591 -12.40 -16.67 29.39
CA TRP A 591 -12.91 -15.55 30.23
C TRP A 591 -11.90 -14.54 30.87
N ASN A 592 -12.43 -13.37 31.25
CA ASN A 592 -11.79 -12.17 31.84
C ASN A 592 -11.46 -11.03 30.86
N TYR A 593 -11.99 -9.85 31.16
CA TYR A 593 -11.73 -8.54 30.54
C TYR A 593 -11.54 -7.48 31.65
N VAL A 594 -10.94 -6.33 31.32
CA VAL A 594 -10.97 -5.12 32.15
C VAL A 594 -11.68 -4.04 31.34
N SER A 595 -12.73 -3.44 31.92
CA SER A 595 -13.51 -2.36 31.29
C SER A 595 -13.32 -1.07 32.08
N TRP A 596 -12.98 0.01 31.38
CA TRP A 596 -13.32 1.36 31.79
C TRP A 596 -14.60 1.77 31.06
N THR A 597 -15.47 2.52 31.71
CA THR A 597 -16.68 3.11 31.10
C THR A 597 -17.29 4.14 32.04
N ALA A 598 -17.86 5.21 31.48
CA ALA A 598 -18.70 6.17 32.19
C ALA A 598 -20.19 5.73 32.31
N GLY A 599 -20.51 4.46 32.02
CA GLY A 599 -21.86 3.89 32.07
C GLY A 599 -21.94 2.52 32.76
N THR A 600 -23.13 1.92 32.78
CA THR A 600 -23.39 0.65 33.47
C THR A 600 -22.82 -0.55 32.68
N PRO A 601 -21.80 -1.27 33.18
CA PRO A 601 -21.19 -2.37 32.42
C PRO A 601 -22.06 -3.64 32.49
N GLN A 602 -22.38 -4.24 31.34
CA GLN A 602 -22.89 -5.62 31.28
C GLN A 602 -21.72 -6.58 30.97
N SER A 603 -21.01 -7.03 32.01
CA SER A 603 -19.94 -8.02 31.86
C SER A 603 -19.77 -8.88 33.11
N SER A 604 -19.13 -10.04 32.95
CA SER A 604 -18.89 -11.02 34.02
C SER A 604 -17.43 -10.98 34.45
N GLY A 605 -17.10 -10.16 35.45
CA GLY A 605 -15.73 -9.96 35.95
C GLY A 605 -15.68 -9.13 37.24
N LEU A 606 -14.48 -8.98 37.82
CA LEU A 606 -14.28 -8.20 39.04
C LEU A 606 -14.45 -6.70 38.77
N ILE A 607 -15.38 -6.06 39.47
CA ILE A 607 -15.52 -4.59 39.51
C ILE A 607 -14.70 -4.07 40.69
N TRP A 608 -13.73 -3.19 40.43
CA TRP A 608 -13.05 -2.42 41.46
C TRP A 608 -13.36 -0.94 41.27
N SER A 609 -13.85 -0.29 42.32
CA SER A 609 -14.20 1.13 42.36
C SER A 609 -14.00 1.67 43.77
N ASP A 610 -13.48 2.87 43.86
CA ASP A 610 -13.23 3.60 45.11
C ASP A 610 -14.50 4.25 45.71
N ARG A 611 -15.61 4.36 44.94
CA ARG A 611 -16.98 4.64 45.42
C ARG A 611 -18.05 4.22 44.39
N LEU A 612 -18.90 3.27 44.76
CA LEU A 612 -20.11 2.90 44.01
C LEU A 612 -21.34 3.63 44.59
N TYR A 613 -22.01 4.46 43.77
CA TYR A 613 -23.31 5.07 44.09
C TYR A 613 -24.40 4.50 43.18
N GLY A 614 -25.21 3.59 43.72
CA GLY A 614 -26.38 3.06 43.04
C GLY A 614 -27.07 1.97 43.84
N SER A 615 -28.40 1.93 43.81
CA SER A 615 -29.19 0.82 44.34
C SER A 615 -29.28 -0.27 43.27
N GLY A 616 -28.35 -1.23 43.30
CA GLY A 616 -28.26 -2.31 42.31
C GLY A 616 -27.54 -3.55 42.83
N LEU A 617 -27.92 -4.71 42.28
CA LEU A 617 -27.36 -6.02 42.60
C LEU A 617 -26.01 -6.21 41.88
N ILE A 618 -24.97 -6.60 42.61
CA ILE A 618 -23.75 -7.16 42.00
C ILE A 618 -23.93 -8.68 41.95
N TRP A 619 -23.96 -9.26 40.75
CA TRP A 619 -23.93 -10.72 40.59
C TRP A 619 -23.16 -11.14 39.34
N ALA A 620 -22.28 -12.11 39.53
CA ALA A 620 -21.55 -12.79 38.45
C ALA A 620 -22.39 -13.97 37.90
N ASN A 621 -21.90 -14.64 36.85
CA ASN A 621 -22.65 -15.68 36.15
C ASN A 621 -22.98 -16.89 37.04
N GLN A 622 -24.23 -16.93 37.49
CA GLN A 622 -24.98 -18.04 38.06
C GLN A 622 -24.47 -18.63 39.40
N LEU A 623 -25.40 -18.68 40.37
CA LEU A 623 -25.28 -19.25 41.72
C LEU A 623 -24.29 -18.55 42.67
N ILE A 624 -24.77 -17.47 43.29
CA ILE A 624 -24.88 -17.49 44.76
C ILE A 624 -26.26 -18.04 45.12
N SER A 625 -26.30 -19.24 45.69
CA SER A 625 -27.39 -19.66 46.56
C SER A 625 -26.75 -20.26 47.83
N ASN A 626 -27.29 -20.04 49.04
CA ASN A 626 -28.63 -19.52 49.35
C ASN A 626 -28.71 -18.23 50.23
N ASP A 627 -28.06 -18.03 51.38
CA ASP A 627 -26.86 -18.58 52.03
C ASP A 627 -25.51 -18.18 51.41
N PHE A 628 -25.11 -16.92 51.64
CA PHE A 628 -23.70 -16.49 51.72
C PHE A 628 -23.54 -15.35 52.75
N PHE A 629 -23.77 -15.70 54.03
CA PHE A 629 -23.07 -15.05 55.14
C PHE A 629 -21.91 -15.96 55.53
N ASP A 630 -20.74 -15.77 54.92
CA ASP A 630 -19.50 -16.04 55.64
C ASP A 630 -18.55 -14.87 55.41
N VAL A 631 -17.97 -14.42 56.52
CA VAL A 631 -17.40 -13.10 56.71
C VAL A 631 -16.05 -13.35 57.36
N SER A 632 -15.01 -13.49 56.53
CA SER A 632 -13.68 -13.88 57.02
C SER A 632 -13.07 -12.81 57.93
N SER A 633 -13.39 -12.90 59.22
CA SER A 633 -12.65 -12.49 60.44
C SER A 633 -11.91 -11.13 60.47
N SER A 634 -12.15 -10.24 59.52
CA SER A 634 -11.64 -8.86 59.48
C SER A 634 -12.60 -7.86 58.82
N SER A 635 -13.69 -8.35 58.20
CA SER A 635 -14.71 -7.50 57.59
C SER A 635 -15.76 -7.06 58.61
N LEU A 636 -15.72 -5.78 58.99
CA LEU A 636 -16.74 -5.13 59.80
C LEU A 636 -18.04 -4.97 59.00
N ILE A 637 -19.04 -5.81 59.26
CA ILE A 637 -20.40 -5.58 58.78
C ILE A 637 -21.07 -4.55 59.69
N TRP A 638 -21.40 -3.38 59.14
CA TRP A 638 -22.21 -2.38 59.81
C TRP A 638 -23.45 -2.07 58.98
N GLY A 639 -24.61 -2.30 59.57
CA GLY A 639 -25.90 -2.10 58.92
C GLY A 639 -26.98 -1.89 59.98
N ILE A 640 -27.20 -0.64 60.37
CA ILE A 640 -28.31 -0.28 61.27
C ILE A 640 -29.63 -0.51 60.54
N ARG A 641 -30.55 -1.30 61.11
CA ARG A 641 -31.97 -1.11 60.81
C ARG A 641 -32.91 -1.70 61.85
N GLY A 642 -34.06 -1.05 61.95
CA GLY A 642 -35.34 -1.71 62.18
C GLY A 642 -36.46 -0.70 62.43
N TYR A 643 -37.57 -1.19 62.99
CA TYR A 643 -38.64 -0.41 63.63
C TYR A 643 -39.27 -1.22 64.78
N GLY A 644 -39.54 -0.73 66.02
CA GLY A 644 -39.25 0.55 66.71
C GLY A 644 -38.81 0.30 68.18
N GLY A 645 -37.70 0.79 68.76
CA GLY A 645 -36.53 1.56 68.26
C GLY A 645 -35.21 0.77 68.42
N PHE A 646 -34.17 1.07 67.64
CA PHE A 646 -33.12 0.09 67.30
C PHE A 646 -31.91 0.02 68.19
N ASP A 647 -31.34 -1.19 68.14
CA ASP A 647 -30.05 -1.61 68.63
C ASP A 647 -29.94 -1.66 70.17
N MET A 648 -29.78 -2.88 70.67
CA MET A 648 -28.50 -3.24 71.30
C MET A 648 -28.08 -4.61 70.79
N GLY A 649 -26.96 -4.65 70.05
CA GLY A 649 -26.44 -5.89 69.47
C GLY A 649 -25.69 -6.73 70.49
N LEU A 650 -25.84 -8.06 70.40
CA LEU A 650 -25.00 -9.02 71.11
C LEU A 650 -24.36 -9.96 70.08
N ILE A 651 -23.03 -9.96 70.02
CA ILE A 651 -22.24 -10.83 69.14
C ILE A 651 -22.24 -12.25 69.73
N TRP A 652 -22.48 -13.27 68.92
CA TRP A 652 -22.32 -14.67 69.31
C TRP A 652 -21.61 -15.49 68.23
N GLY A 653 -20.71 -16.35 68.71
CA GLY A 653 -20.10 -17.46 67.97
C GLY A 653 -19.85 -18.58 68.98
N LEU A 654 -19.72 -19.82 68.50
CA LEU A 654 -19.51 -20.98 69.36
C LEU A 654 -18.46 -21.94 68.79
N GLN A 655 -17.63 -22.46 69.68
CA GLN A 655 -16.90 -23.70 69.47
C GLN A 655 -17.01 -24.53 70.76
N ASP A 656 -17.66 -25.68 70.64
CA ASP A 656 -17.73 -26.82 71.56
C ASP A 656 -18.20 -26.64 73.03
N ALA A 657 -19.26 -27.39 73.36
CA ALA A 657 -19.76 -27.77 74.69
C ALA A 657 -20.27 -26.69 75.69
N GLY A 658 -21.60 -26.71 75.93
CA GLY A 658 -22.16 -26.52 77.29
C GLY A 658 -22.94 -25.24 77.60
N LEU A 659 -24.23 -25.43 77.89
CA LEU A 659 -25.15 -24.62 78.73
C LEU A 659 -25.24 -23.08 78.54
N ILE A 660 -26.45 -22.62 78.16
CA ILE A 660 -26.86 -21.21 78.25
C ILE A 660 -27.34 -20.91 79.68
N TRP A 661 -26.86 -19.82 80.30
CA TRP A 661 -27.57 -19.17 81.40
C TRP A 661 -27.32 -17.66 81.45
N GLY A 662 -28.37 -16.89 81.72
CA GLY A 662 -28.30 -15.49 82.13
C GLY A 662 -28.85 -15.35 83.55
N ILE A 663 -28.61 -14.21 84.21
CA ILE A 663 -29.12 -13.95 85.56
C ILE A 663 -29.83 -12.59 85.63
N ALA A 664 -30.98 -12.65 86.31
CA ALA A 664 -31.88 -11.60 86.76
C ALA A 664 -31.20 -10.42 87.53
N ASN A 665 -31.86 -9.33 87.92
CA ASN A 665 -33.23 -9.27 88.45
C ASN A 665 -33.83 -7.84 88.54
N ALA A 666 -35.17 -7.80 88.44
CA ALA A 666 -36.17 -6.99 89.17
C ALA A 666 -35.98 -5.50 89.59
N TRP A 667 -37.12 -4.78 89.46
CA TRP A 667 -37.48 -3.38 89.77
C TRP A 667 -37.08 -2.33 88.74
#